data_AF-A0A328RZA8-F1
#
_entry.id   AF-A0A328RZA8-F1
#
_cell.length_a   1.000
_cell.length_b   1.000
_cell.length_c   1.000
_cell.angle_alpha   90.00
_cell.angle_beta   90.00
_cell.angle_gamma   90.00
#
_symmetry.space_group_name_H-M   'P 1'
#
loop_
_entity.id
_entity.type
_entity.pdbx_description
1 polymer ?
#
loop_
_entity_poly.entity_id
_entity_poly.type
_entity_poly.pdbx_seq_one_letter_code
_entity_poly.pdbx_strand_id
1 'polypeptide(L)'
;MVLLVTVLLSVSALSAADTNTNSNATNDINDNTVASTTQAKSVTNIESNSIENKVSNEYETITNVNSSSSGKTLNKQVKTSNTTTKTATSTTSKQSINIKSSSITAYANQLITINATVTYNNGEKLKNAKVAIKINDKTIGQTNVTNGKVSYKYTIPTWSAKTYNLSFVVGETSTSLKGTKTVQLTIKRHSLKITMPTINATSALKKTISAKVLYENGTLANGQKAVFKLNGVTIGTTTVKKGVASITYILPVKAATYNLQLKVGESTVSKAADATSKLTVTKRTPVFSMDKLFFLKSGNSVTLKVKLSNTGNANATGKITFKIDGKTVGSGKLSGNTASYVYKDTGLKTGYHVISMVYAGSSGLKARTVNSSLRVQKELVSTYTYSQVLQKANLTYDFILKNKRLPNFATINGNQLSMSDFLYLMVQAVSYNNSYHNGAFSTPTTTTKTSKYDVKVNTSDYVSLAKKIVTSYIVDGKCLNTVKTSSGVKLSFNDTVYMYVRVCNFLYTKKKLPNYSMVLKVSQSSSSSGSSSSGSSSGSSSSSSGSSGSSTYVPSNKVPSGYEKYLVNANNAYVNSTTLKNAVKSAVSGVSGTYNQAKAIFNYVNDKTSYSSYSNTRYGAIQTLKNGYGNCVDQSHLLLGMLRTANIPARYCHAKCYFRSGLVVGHVWVETYVNGKWYSCDTTSNQNTFGNIVNWYSSGTVYRYTELYF
;
A
#
# COMPACT_ATOMS: atom_id res chain seq x y z
N MET A 1 -65.29 -36.99 -20.68
CA MET A 1 -65.79 -35.61 -20.84
C MET A 1 -64.67 -34.62 -20.56
N VAL A 2 -64.83 -33.36 -20.97
CA VAL A 2 -63.80 -32.31 -20.92
C VAL A 2 -64.19 -31.26 -19.89
N LEU A 3 -63.25 -30.84 -19.03
CA LEU A 3 -62.93 -29.41 -18.89
C LEU A 3 -61.53 -29.21 -18.30
N LEU A 4 -60.85 -28.17 -18.79
CA LEU A 4 -59.52 -27.72 -18.38
C LEU A 4 -59.66 -26.27 -17.93
N VAL A 5 -59.18 -25.91 -16.73
CA VAL A 5 -59.13 -24.51 -16.27
C VAL A 5 -57.74 -24.19 -15.73
N THR A 6 -56.91 -23.59 -16.58
CA THR A 6 -55.57 -23.09 -16.24
C THR A 6 -55.62 -21.61 -15.87
N VAL A 7 -55.34 -21.29 -14.61
CA VAL A 7 -55.16 -19.89 -14.16
C VAL A 7 -53.67 -19.54 -14.19
N LEU A 8 -53.26 -18.71 -15.16
CA LEU A 8 -51.93 -18.11 -15.15
C LEU A 8 -51.93 -16.82 -14.32
N LEU A 9 -51.10 -16.78 -13.28
CA LEU A 9 -50.65 -15.53 -12.65
C LEU A 9 -49.12 -15.44 -12.73
N SER A 10 -48.62 -14.49 -13.52
CA SER A 10 -47.21 -14.39 -13.88
C SER A 10 -46.40 -13.58 -12.86
N VAL A 11 -45.57 -14.24 -12.05
CA VAL A 11 -44.60 -13.58 -11.15
C VAL A 11 -43.22 -13.51 -11.83
N SER A 12 -42.87 -12.34 -12.37
CA SER A 12 -41.62 -12.16 -13.14
C SER A 12 -40.41 -11.88 -12.24
N ALA A 13 -39.73 -12.93 -11.76
CA ALA A 13 -38.60 -12.80 -10.84
C ALA A 13 -37.40 -13.74 -11.13
N LEU A 14 -36.97 -13.86 -12.40
CA LEU A 14 -35.76 -14.63 -12.73
C LEU A 14 -34.48 -13.86 -12.34
N SER A 15 -34.03 -14.07 -11.10
CA SER A 15 -32.79 -13.51 -10.60
C SER A 15 -31.57 -14.36 -11.00
N ALA A 16 -30.38 -13.76 -11.06
CA ALA A 16 -29.13 -14.50 -11.22
C ALA A 16 -28.67 -15.12 -9.87
N ALA A 17 -29.52 -15.97 -9.30
CA ALA A 17 -29.20 -16.82 -8.16
C ALA A 17 -28.84 -18.22 -8.66
N ASP A 18 -27.59 -18.64 -8.45
CA ASP A 18 -27.04 -19.92 -8.89
C ASP A 18 -26.87 -20.81 -7.67
N THR A 19 -27.99 -21.40 -7.20
CA THR A 19 -28.04 -22.23 -6.00
C THR A 19 -27.46 -23.62 -6.27
N ASN A 20 -26.14 -23.76 -6.09
CA ASN A 20 -25.49 -25.06 -6.19
C ASN A 20 -24.44 -25.26 -5.10
N THR A 21 -24.93 -25.48 -3.88
CA THR A 21 -24.19 -26.16 -2.81
C THR A 21 -24.52 -27.65 -2.89
N ASN A 22 -23.52 -28.49 -3.12
CA ASN A 22 -23.58 -29.89 -2.71
C ASN A 22 -22.24 -30.30 -2.09
N SER A 23 -22.30 -31.30 -1.21
CA SER A 23 -21.26 -31.63 -0.22
C SER A 23 -20.55 -32.96 -0.51
N ASN A 24 -19.56 -33.25 0.34
CA ASN A 24 -18.74 -34.46 0.43
C ASN A 24 -17.66 -34.61 -0.68
N ALA A 25 -16.51 -35.23 -0.38
CA ALA A 25 -16.16 -36.01 0.81
C ALA A 25 -14.78 -35.64 1.43
N THR A 26 -14.69 -35.75 2.77
CA THR A 26 -13.58 -36.30 3.62
C THR A 26 -12.10 -36.01 3.25
N ASN A 27 -11.16 -35.66 4.14
CA ASN A 27 -11.11 -35.52 5.62
C ASN A 27 -9.96 -34.52 5.98
N ASP A 28 -9.45 -34.25 7.19
CA ASP A 28 -9.44 -34.81 8.57
C ASP A 28 -9.55 -33.62 9.58
N ILE A 29 -10.09 -33.74 10.81
CA ILE A 29 -9.55 -34.32 12.08
C ILE A 29 -8.18 -33.71 12.48
N ASN A 30 -8.00 -32.94 13.57
CA ASN A 30 -8.89 -32.37 14.61
C ASN A 30 -8.26 -31.04 15.16
N ASP A 31 -8.58 -30.34 16.26
CA ASP A 31 -9.45 -30.50 17.46
C ASP A 31 -9.80 -29.13 18.12
N ASN A 32 -10.57 -29.14 19.23
CA ASN A 32 -10.65 -28.23 20.40
C ASN A 32 -10.06 -26.79 20.32
N THR A 33 -10.75 -25.73 20.78
CA THR A 33 -11.37 -25.62 22.12
C THR A 33 -12.57 -24.65 22.23
N VAL A 34 -13.54 -25.03 23.07
CA VAL A 34 -14.37 -24.23 24.02
C VAL A 34 -15.01 -22.90 23.55
N ALA A 35 -16.33 -22.79 23.73
CA ALA A 35 -17.14 -21.61 23.42
C ALA A 35 -17.27 -20.60 24.58
N SER A 36 -17.63 -19.36 24.24
CA SER A 36 -18.39 -18.48 25.12
C SER A 36 -19.45 -17.72 24.32
N THR A 37 -20.69 -17.71 24.81
CA THR A 37 -21.87 -17.15 24.14
C THR A 37 -22.39 -15.92 24.87
N THR A 38 -22.50 -14.78 24.19
CA THR A 38 -23.55 -13.80 24.57
C THR A 38 -24.12 -13.04 23.37
N GLN A 39 -25.45 -13.16 23.27
CA GLN A 39 -26.46 -12.42 22.53
C GLN A 39 -26.08 -11.06 21.92
N ALA A 40 -26.60 -10.82 20.70
CA ALA A 40 -26.86 -9.47 20.22
C ALA A 40 -28.04 -8.83 20.99
N LYS A 41 -27.99 -7.52 21.22
CA LYS A 41 -29.15 -6.69 21.59
C LYS A 41 -29.22 -5.47 20.67
N SER A 42 -30.41 -5.24 20.13
CA SER A 42 -30.75 -4.09 19.30
C SER A 42 -31.28 -2.93 20.15
N VAL A 43 -30.78 -1.72 19.91
CA VAL A 43 -31.43 -0.45 20.29
C VAL A 43 -31.32 0.51 19.09
N THR A 44 -32.25 1.46 18.98
CA THR A 44 -32.60 2.22 17.77
C THR A 44 -32.16 3.68 17.78
N ASN A 45 -32.26 4.33 16.60
CA ASN A 45 -32.17 5.78 16.35
C ASN A 45 -30.72 6.36 16.49
N ILE A 46 -30.32 7.46 15.83
CA ILE A 46 -31.01 8.70 15.43
C ILE A 46 -30.56 9.23 14.04
N GLU A 47 -31.51 9.87 13.34
CA GLU A 47 -31.44 10.86 12.23
C GLU A 47 -30.52 10.70 10.99
N SER A 48 -31.13 10.96 9.83
CA SER A 48 -30.46 11.38 8.59
C SER A 48 -30.76 12.85 8.33
N ASN A 49 -29.73 13.70 8.26
CA ASN A 49 -29.89 15.12 7.91
C ASN A 49 -29.78 15.33 6.41
N SER A 50 -30.90 15.67 5.75
CA SER A 50 -30.97 16.08 4.34
C SER A 50 -31.24 17.58 4.25
N ILE A 51 -30.28 18.35 3.75
CA ILE A 51 -30.42 19.81 3.59
C ILE A 51 -31.30 20.09 2.37
N GLU A 52 -32.45 20.73 2.60
CA GLU A 52 -33.26 21.34 1.54
C GLU A 52 -32.52 22.53 0.91
N ASN A 53 -32.79 22.81 -0.36
CA ASN A 53 -32.48 24.11 -0.95
C ASN A 53 -33.74 24.64 -1.65
N LYS A 54 -34.24 25.78 -1.18
CA LYS A 54 -35.60 26.25 -1.42
C LYS A 54 -35.55 27.63 -2.06
N VAL A 55 -36.02 27.73 -3.31
CA VAL A 55 -36.26 29.00 -4.00
C VAL A 55 -37.67 28.95 -4.56
N SER A 56 -38.49 29.90 -4.13
CA SER A 56 -39.86 30.11 -4.59
C SER A 56 -39.90 30.87 -5.91
N ASN A 57 -41.02 30.74 -6.61
CA ASN A 57 -41.56 31.78 -7.49
C ASN A 57 -43.08 31.62 -7.47
N GLU A 58 -43.75 32.58 -6.85
CA GLU A 58 -45.22 32.63 -6.80
C GLU A 58 -45.76 33.40 -8.00
N TYR A 59 -47.02 33.17 -8.34
CA TYR A 59 -47.76 34.00 -9.28
C TYR A 59 -48.53 35.05 -8.49
N GLU A 60 -48.52 36.31 -8.94
CA GLU A 60 -49.71 37.14 -8.75
C GLU A 60 -49.91 38.18 -9.87
N THR A 61 -51.15 38.67 -9.96
CA THR A 61 -51.66 39.54 -11.01
C THR A 61 -51.58 41.02 -10.64
N ILE A 62 -51.43 41.92 -11.62
CA ILE A 62 -51.64 43.36 -11.44
C ILE A 62 -52.66 43.87 -12.46
N THR A 63 -53.56 44.73 -11.98
CA THR A 63 -54.70 45.33 -12.72
C THR A 63 -54.41 46.74 -13.25
N ASN A 64 -55.20 47.19 -14.23
CA ASN A 64 -55.14 48.55 -14.78
C ASN A 64 -55.69 49.61 -13.82
N VAL A 65 -55.04 50.78 -13.75
CA VAL A 65 -55.68 52.08 -13.47
C VAL A 65 -55.00 53.17 -14.33
N ASN A 66 -55.74 54.19 -14.77
CA ASN A 66 -55.28 55.30 -15.62
C ASN A 66 -54.62 56.44 -14.83
N SER A 67 -53.76 57.25 -15.48
CA SER A 67 -54.10 58.66 -15.88
C SER A 67 -52.90 59.47 -16.43
N SER A 68 -53.16 60.28 -17.47
CA SER A 68 -52.44 61.52 -17.89
C SER A 68 -50.91 61.48 -18.17
N SER A 69 -50.34 62.24 -19.12
CA SER A 69 -50.87 63.05 -20.23
C SER A 69 -49.72 63.44 -21.19
N SER A 70 -50.06 64.02 -22.35
CA SER A 70 -49.13 64.60 -23.35
C SER A 70 -48.29 63.62 -24.18
N GLY A 71 -48.20 63.72 -25.51
CA GLY A 71 -49.00 64.53 -26.44
C GLY A 71 -48.26 64.95 -27.71
N LYS A 72 -48.60 64.34 -28.87
CA LYS A 72 -48.54 64.97 -30.21
C LYS A 72 -49.29 64.13 -31.25
N THR A 73 -49.93 64.83 -32.17
CA THR A 73 -50.90 64.29 -33.15
C THR A 73 -50.26 64.04 -34.52
N LEU A 74 -50.88 63.18 -35.34
CA LEU A 74 -51.13 63.48 -36.76
C LEU A 74 -52.25 62.60 -37.34
N ASN A 75 -53.09 63.19 -38.19
CA ASN A 75 -54.31 62.57 -38.73
C ASN A 75 -54.06 61.93 -40.11
N LYS A 76 -54.88 60.92 -40.47
CA LYS A 76 -55.54 60.93 -41.78
C LYS A 76 -56.94 60.31 -41.72
N GLN A 77 -57.80 60.71 -42.65
CA GLN A 77 -59.26 60.64 -42.50
C GLN A 77 -59.90 59.32 -42.94
N VAL A 78 -61.05 59.07 -42.30
CA VAL A 78 -62.20 58.28 -42.75
C VAL A 78 -62.49 58.43 -44.25
N LYS A 79 -62.86 57.32 -44.91
CA LYS A 79 -63.96 57.32 -45.88
C LYS A 79 -64.73 55.99 -45.85
N THR A 80 -66.00 56.07 -45.46
CA THR A 80 -66.97 54.98 -45.52
C THR A 80 -67.56 54.84 -46.92
N SER A 81 -67.67 53.59 -47.41
CA SER A 81 -68.61 53.22 -48.47
C SER A 81 -69.19 51.85 -48.14
N ASN A 82 -70.50 51.76 -47.92
CA ASN A 82 -71.20 50.48 -47.82
C ASN A 82 -71.45 49.92 -49.22
N THR A 83 -70.94 48.73 -49.51
CA THR A 83 -71.39 47.93 -50.66
C THR A 83 -71.89 46.59 -50.15
N THR A 84 -73.21 46.41 -50.14
CA THR A 84 -73.88 45.23 -49.58
C THR A 84 -73.82 44.07 -50.57
N THR A 85 -72.78 43.23 -50.50
CA THR A 85 -72.67 42.02 -51.32
C THR A 85 -72.99 40.78 -50.47
N LYS A 86 -73.99 39.99 -50.90
CA LYS A 86 -74.54 38.86 -50.15
C LYS A 86 -73.46 37.87 -49.68
N THR A 87 -73.45 37.58 -48.37
CA THR A 87 -72.71 36.46 -47.80
C THR A 87 -73.30 35.14 -48.29
N ALA A 88 -72.68 34.53 -49.30
CA ALA A 88 -72.95 33.14 -49.66
C ALA A 88 -72.30 32.23 -48.59
N THR A 89 -73.04 31.93 -47.53
CA THR A 89 -72.60 31.06 -46.42
C THR A 89 -72.47 29.61 -46.90
N SER A 90 -71.40 29.30 -47.61
CA SER A 90 -71.07 27.94 -48.02
C SER A 90 -70.73 27.11 -46.78
N THR A 91 -71.72 26.37 -46.29
CA THR A 91 -71.56 25.44 -45.17
C THR A 91 -70.74 24.23 -45.61
N THR A 92 -69.42 24.36 -45.63
CA THR A 92 -68.51 23.25 -45.93
C THR A 92 -68.66 22.16 -44.89
N SER A 93 -69.38 21.10 -45.22
CA SER A 93 -69.53 19.92 -44.40
C SER A 93 -68.15 19.30 -44.14
N LYS A 94 -67.80 19.17 -42.86
CA LYS A 94 -66.50 18.60 -42.45
C LYS A 94 -66.39 17.16 -42.96
N GLN A 95 -65.34 16.88 -43.72
CA GLN A 95 -65.15 15.58 -44.33
C GLN A 95 -64.49 14.59 -43.36
N SER A 96 -64.87 13.31 -43.48
CA SER A 96 -64.15 12.21 -42.83
C SER A 96 -62.76 12.01 -43.41
N ILE A 97 -61.84 11.52 -42.56
CA ILE A 97 -60.42 11.33 -42.90
C ILE A 97 -59.96 9.88 -42.70
N ASN A 98 -59.05 9.45 -43.56
CA ASN A 98 -58.41 8.15 -43.55
C ASN A 98 -56.96 8.28 -43.06
N ILE A 99 -56.59 7.53 -42.02
CA ILE A 99 -55.25 7.54 -41.42
C ILE A 99 -54.59 6.19 -41.68
N LYS A 100 -53.57 6.17 -42.54
CA LYS A 100 -52.79 4.98 -42.89
C LYS A 100 -51.45 4.99 -42.14
N SER A 101 -51.19 3.95 -41.36
CA SER A 101 -49.93 3.70 -40.65
C SER A 101 -49.70 2.19 -40.51
N SER A 102 -48.45 1.79 -40.37
CA SER A 102 -48.04 0.40 -40.12
C SER A 102 -47.62 0.21 -38.66
N SER A 103 -47.74 -1.02 -38.15
CA SER A 103 -47.18 -1.41 -36.85
C SER A 103 -45.65 -1.32 -36.86
N ILE A 104 -45.05 -0.94 -35.73
CA ILE A 104 -43.61 -0.72 -35.57
C ILE A 104 -43.02 -1.82 -34.68
N THR A 105 -41.89 -2.40 -35.07
CA THR A 105 -41.06 -3.24 -34.18
C THR A 105 -39.78 -2.48 -33.84
N ALA A 106 -39.42 -2.43 -32.56
CA ALA A 106 -38.29 -1.64 -32.07
C ALA A 106 -37.70 -2.22 -30.77
N TYR A 107 -36.64 -1.61 -30.26
CA TYR A 107 -35.99 -1.96 -28.99
C TYR A 107 -36.10 -0.82 -27.97
N ALA A 108 -35.95 -1.14 -26.69
CA ALA A 108 -35.85 -0.14 -25.63
C ALA A 108 -34.58 0.72 -25.79
N ASN A 109 -34.67 2.02 -25.52
CA ASN A 109 -33.64 3.04 -25.80
C ASN A 109 -33.39 3.34 -27.30
N GLN A 110 -34.14 2.73 -28.22
CA GLN A 110 -34.03 3.05 -29.65
C GLN A 110 -34.76 4.35 -29.99
N LEU A 111 -34.11 5.21 -30.77
CA LEU A 111 -34.77 6.31 -31.48
C LEU A 111 -35.51 5.75 -32.71
N ILE A 112 -36.83 5.91 -32.75
CA ILE A 112 -37.69 5.55 -33.88
C ILE A 112 -38.33 6.79 -34.51
N THR A 113 -38.71 6.67 -35.78
CA THR A 113 -39.57 7.65 -36.46
C THR A 113 -40.96 7.05 -36.64
N ILE A 114 -41.92 7.58 -35.90
CA ILE A 114 -43.34 7.24 -35.98
C ILE A 114 -43.93 8.03 -37.16
N ASN A 115 -44.50 7.34 -38.15
CA ASN A 115 -45.02 7.95 -39.37
C ASN A 115 -46.47 7.53 -39.64
N ALA A 116 -47.28 8.43 -40.18
CA ALA A 116 -48.59 8.11 -40.76
C ALA A 116 -48.89 9.03 -41.96
N THR A 117 -49.77 8.56 -42.85
CA THR A 117 -50.35 9.35 -43.93
C THR A 117 -51.81 9.65 -43.60
N VAL A 118 -52.25 10.89 -43.77
CA VAL A 118 -53.62 11.33 -43.52
C VAL A 118 -54.21 11.97 -44.77
N THR A 119 -55.29 11.41 -45.27
CA THR A 119 -56.06 11.94 -46.41
C THR A 119 -57.51 12.16 -46.00
N TYR A 120 -58.23 12.98 -46.77
CA TYR A 120 -59.68 12.92 -46.81
C TYR A 120 -60.14 11.60 -47.47
N ASN A 121 -61.44 11.30 -47.38
CA ASN A 121 -62.02 10.10 -48.02
C ASN A 121 -61.94 10.12 -49.56
N ASN A 122 -61.88 11.30 -50.19
CA ASN A 122 -61.64 11.45 -51.64
C ASN A 122 -60.18 11.20 -52.07
N GLY A 123 -59.27 10.92 -51.12
CA GLY A 123 -57.84 10.69 -51.36
C GLY A 123 -56.95 11.94 -51.29
N GLU A 124 -57.51 13.15 -51.17
CA GLU A 124 -56.73 14.38 -51.06
C GLU A 124 -55.94 14.46 -49.73
N LYS A 125 -54.77 15.08 -49.77
CA LYS A 125 -53.85 15.17 -48.62
C LYS A 125 -54.34 16.23 -47.63
N LEU A 126 -54.61 15.81 -46.38
CA LEU A 126 -54.96 16.73 -45.30
C LEU A 126 -53.77 17.67 -45.00
N LYS A 127 -54.04 18.94 -44.74
CA LYS A 127 -53.04 19.96 -44.39
C LYS A 127 -53.41 20.63 -43.07
N ASN A 128 -52.41 20.98 -42.27
CA ASN A 128 -52.50 21.87 -41.11
C ASN A 128 -53.40 21.40 -39.94
N ALA A 129 -53.72 20.09 -39.87
CA ALA A 129 -54.40 19.50 -38.71
C ALA A 129 -53.41 19.15 -37.59
N LYS A 130 -53.76 19.36 -36.32
CA LYS A 130 -52.97 18.91 -35.16
C LYS A 130 -53.17 17.41 -34.93
N VAL A 131 -52.12 16.70 -34.51
CA VAL A 131 -52.14 15.26 -34.21
C VAL A 131 -51.49 14.98 -32.87
N ALA A 132 -52.22 14.33 -31.97
CA ALA A 132 -51.66 13.75 -30.76
C ALA A 132 -51.25 12.31 -31.03
N ILE A 133 -50.02 11.96 -30.64
CA ILE A 133 -49.49 10.60 -30.73
C ILE A 133 -49.51 10.02 -29.32
N LYS A 134 -50.16 8.86 -29.16
CA LYS A 134 -50.39 8.19 -27.88
C LYS A 134 -49.76 6.80 -27.88
N ILE A 135 -49.26 6.39 -26.72
CA ILE A 135 -48.89 4.99 -26.45
C ILE A 135 -49.63 4.54 -25.20
N ASN A 136 -50.41 3.46 -25.31
CA ASN A 136 -51.38 3.01 -24.30
C ASN A 136 -52.20 4.20 -23.76
N ASP A 137 -52.82 4.93 -24.69
CA ASP A 137 -53.70 6.10 -24.50
C ASP A 137 -53.09 7.34 -23.84
N LYS A 138 -51.89 7.24 -23.25
CA LYS A 138 -51.09 8.38 -22.79
C LYS A 138 -50.43 9.09 -23.98
N THR A 139 -50.67 10.39 -24.12
CA THR A 139 -50.01 11.23 -25.13
C THR A 139 -48.50 11.27 -24.85
N ILE A 140 -47.70 10.88 -25.85
CA ILE A 140 -46.23 10.98 -25.82
C ILE A 140 -45.71 12.23 -26.52
N GLY A 141 -46.51 12.84 -27.40
CA GLY A 141 -46.17 14.05 -28.11
C GLY A 141 -47.30 14.54 -29.02
N GLN A 142 -47.12 15.73 -29.58
CA GLN A 142 -48.01 16.31 -30.60
C GLN A 142 -47.18 16.81 -31.79
N THR A 143 -47.78 16.81 -32.97
CA THR A 143 -47.20 17.32 -34.23
C THR A 143 -48.34 17.74 -35.18
N ASN A 144 -48.03 18.24 -36.37
CA ASN A 144 -49.00 18.63 -37.39
C ASN A 144 -49.01 17.66 -38.58
N VAL A 145 -50.14 17.58 -39.29
CA VAL A 145 -50.22 16.97 -40.62
C VAL A 145 -49.69 17.96 -41.66
N THR A 146 -48.49 17.72 -42.17
CA THR A 146 -47.87 18.55 -43.21
C THR A 146 -47.97 17.83 -44.55
N ASN A 147 -48.73 18.37 -45.49
CA ASN A 147 -48.96 17.80 -46.84
C ASN A 147 -49.34 16.30 -46.80
N GLY A 148 -50.33 15.96 -45.97
CA GLY A 148 -50.84 14.60 -45.78
C GLY A 148 -49.91 13.67 -44.99
N LYS A 149 -48.81 14.15 -44.41
CA LYS A 149 -47.85 13.34 -43.65
C LYS A 149 -47.78 13.76 -42.19
N VAL A 150 -47.72 12.77 -41.31
CA VAL A 150 -47.34 12.87 -39.90
C VAL A 150 -45.98 12.19 -39.75
N SER A 151 -45.04 12.86 -39.12
CA SER A 151 -43.75 12.27 -38.73
C SER A 151 -43.33 12.80 -37.37
N TYR A 152 -42.89 11.91 -36.49
CA TYR A 152 -42.48 12.23 -35.12
C TYR A 152 -41.35 11.31 -34.67
N LYS A 153 -40.27 11.90 -34.16
CA LYS A 153 -39.12 11.16 -33.63
C LYS A 153 -39.33 10.89 -32.13
N TYR A 154 -39.22 9.63 -31.73
CA TYR A 154 -39.43 9.20 -30.34
C TYR A 154 -38.32 8.25 -29.90
N THR A 155 -37.65 8.57 -28.79
CA THR A 155 -36.74 7.63 -28.12
C THR A 155 -37.57 6.79 -27.15
N ILE A 156 -37.64 5.49 -27.41
CA ILE A 156 -38.35 4.54 -26.54
C ILE A 156 -37.59 4.45 -25.21
N PRO A 157 -38.22 4.57 -24.04
CA PRO A 157 -37.55 4.41 -22.74
C PRO A 157 -37.05 2.96 -22.48
N THR A 158 -36.60 2.69 -21.26
CA THR A 158 -36.21 1.34 -20.75
C THR A 158 -37.40 0.37 -20.55
N TRP A 159 -38.42 0.48 -21.39
CA TRP A 159 -39.66 -0.30 -21.34
C TRP A 159 -39.42 -1.80 -21.58
N SER A 160 -40.21 -2.62 -20.87
CA SER A 160 -40.20 -4.08 -21.01
C SER A 160 -40.60 -4.51 -22.43
N ALA A 161 -39.95 -5.54 -22.95
CA ALA A 161 -40.31 -6.15 -24.23
C ALA A 161 -41.73 -6.76 -24.19
N LYS A 162 -42.68 -6.08 -24.84
CA LYS A 162 -44.07 -6.51 -25.11
C LYS A 162 -44.68 -5.64 -26.21
N THR A 163 -45.92 -5.93 -26.60
CA THR A 163 -46.72 -5.07 -27.48
C THR A 163 -47.40 -3.94 -26.71
N TYR A 164 -47.47 -2.77 -27.35
CA TYR A 164 -48.13 -1.55 -26.89
C TYR A 164 -49.08 -1.04 -27.98
N ASN A 165 -50.17 -0.38 -27.59
CA ASN A 165 -51.08 0.28 -28.53
C ASN A 165 -50.51 1.66 -28.90
N LEU A 166 -50.24 1.88 -30.18
CA LEU A 166 -49.77 3.16 -30.72
C LEU A 166 -50.91 3.82 -31.50
N SER A 167 -51.42 4.95 -31.00
CA SER A 167 -52.61 5.62 -31.55
C SER A 167 -52.29 7.01 -32.06
N PHE A 168 -52.72 7.30 -33.29
CA PHE A 168 -52.73 8.62 -33.89
C PHE A 168 -54.13 9.22 -33.71
N VAL A 169 -54.24 10.34 -33.00
CA VAL A 169 -55.49 11.08 -32.83
C VAL A 169 -55.35 12.41 -33.56
N VAL A 170 -55.96 12.50 -34.74
CA VAL A 170 -55.99 13.72 -35.56
C VAL A 170 -57.15 14.58 -35.06
N GLY A 171 -56.84 15.81 -34.66
CA GLY A 171 -57.83 16.78 -34.22
C GLY A 171 -58.74 17.26 -35.36
N GLU A 172 -59.92 17.72 -34.98
CA GLU A 172 -60.87 18.33 -35.91
C GLU A 172 -60.32 19.68 -36.46
N THR A 173 -60.75 20.05 -37.67
CA THR A 173 -60.46 21.34 -38.29
C THR A 173 -61.74 21.95 -38.87
N SER A 174 -61.65 23.12 -39.51
CA SER A 174 -62.76 23.71 -40.26
C SER A 174 -63.24 22.85 -41.43
N THR A 175 -62.41 21.94 -41.95
CA THR A 175 -62.70 21.12 -43.14
C THR A 175 -62.70 19.61 -42.90
N SER A 176 -62.15 19.13 -41.77
CA SER A 176 -62.00 17.70 -41.47
C SER A 176 -62.53 17.33 -40.09
N LEU A 177 -63.27 16.23 -39.99
CA LEU A 177 -63.67 15.62 -38.72
C LEU A 177 -62.46 15.05 -37.96
N LYS A 178 -62.60 14.91 -36.63
CA LYS A 178 -61.64 14.19 -35.78
C LYS A 178 -61.49 12.73 -36.24
N GLY A 179 -60.26 12.26 -36.41
CA GLY A 179 -59.94 10.88 -36.79
C GLY A 179 -59.06 10.17 -35.77
N THR A 180 -59.14 8.84 -35.69
CA THR A 180 -58.22 8.04 -34.84
C THR A 180 -57.86 6.72 -35.50
N LYS A 181 -56.57 6.35 -35.43
CA LYS A 181 -56.05 5.05 -35.89
C LYS A 181 -55.09 4.47 -34.88
N THR A 182 -55.33 3.24 -34.46
CA THR A 182 -54.43 2.45 -33.62
C THR A 182 -53.67 1.43 -34.47
N VAL A 183 -52.38 1.24 -34.16
CA VAL A 183 -51.48 0.20 -34.67
C VAL A 183 -50.67 -0.36 -33.49
N GLN A 184 -49.86 -1.40 -33.71
CA GLN A 184 -49.03 -1.99 -32.65
C GLN A 184 -47.62 -1.37 -32.63
N LEU A 185 -47.09 -1.13 -31.44
CA LEU A 185 -45.65 -0.92 -31.19
C LEU A 185 -45.12 -2.12 -30.39
N THR A 186 -44.33 -2.97 -31.03
CA THR A 186 -43.79 -4.19 -30.44
C THR A 186 -42.34 -3.97 -30.01
N ILE A 187 -42.12 -3.90 -28.69
CA ILE A 187 -40.79 -3.77 -28.11
C ILE A 187 -40.16 -5.16 -27.97
N LYS A 188 -38.96 -5.34 -28.55
CA LYS A 188 -38.13 -6.53 -28.42
C LYS A 188 -36.98 -6.29 -27.44
N ARG A 189 -36.43 -7.37 -26.87
CA ARG A 189 -35.17 -7.33 -26.12
C ARG A 189 -33.98 -7.37 -27.07
N HIS A 190 -32.97 -6.54 -26.83
CA HIS A 190 -31.68 -6.61 -27.49
C HIS A 190 -30.99 -7.96 -27.28
N SER A 191 -30.15 -8.34 -28.23
CA SER A 191 -29.13 -9.39 -28.09
C SER A 191 -27.82 -8.75 -27.64
N LEU A 192 -27.01 -9.46 -26.86
CA LEU A 192 -25.74 -8.93 -26.35
C LEU A 192 -24.54 -9.46 -27.15
N LYS A 193 -23.64 -8.56 -27.54
CA LYS A 193 -22.31 -8.87 -28.08
C LYS A 193 -21.29 -8.70 -26.96
N ILE A 194 -20.75 -9.82 -26.46
CA ILE A 194 -19.76 -9.84 -25.38
C ILE A 194 -18.36 -10.10 -25.98
N THR A 195 -17.34 -9.39 -25.49
CA THR A 195 -15.94 -9.60 -25.88
C THR A 195 -15.06 -9.71 -24.64
N MET A 196 -14.42 -10.87 -24.45
CA MET A 196 -13.65 -11.21 -23.26
C MET A 196 -12.18 -11.53 -23.62
N PRO A 197 -11.21 -10.69 -23.22
CA PRO A 197 -9.80 -10.89 -23.58
C PRO A 197 -9.19 -12.09 -22.84
N THR A 198 -8.32 -12.84 -23.53
CA THR A 198 -7.45 -13.84 -22.90
C THR A 198 -6.53 -13.16 -21.89
N ILE A 199 -6.48 -13.68 -20.66
CA ILE A 199 -5.66 -13.14 -19.58
C ILE A 199 -4.45 -14.03 -19.35
N ASN A 200 -3.26 -13.53 -19.63
CA ASN A 200 -2.01 -14.13 -19.18
C ASN A 200 -1.53 -13.42 -17.91
N ALA A 201 -1.18 -14.17 -16.86
CA ALA A 201 -0.80 -13.62 -15.56
C ALA A 201 0.07 -14.58 -14.72
N THR A 202 0.49 -14.12 -13.54
CA THR A 202 1.18 -14.93 -12.53
C THR A 202 0.24 -15.31 -11.37
N SER A 203 0.52 -16.44 -10.75
CA SER A 203 -0.21 -17.01 -9.59
C SER A 203 -0.46 -16.00 -8.47
N ALA A 204 -1.58 -16.16 -7.75
CA ALA A 204 -1.97 -15.35 -6.59
C ALA A 204 -1.92 -13.82 -6.80
N LEU A 205 -2.02 -13.33 -8.04
CA LEU A 205 -2.12 -11.89 -8.33
C LEU A 205 -3.53 -11.40 -8.00
N LYS A 206 -3.66 -10.26 -7.31
CA LYS A 206 -4.93 -9.52 -7.26
C LYS A 206 -5.05 -8.73 -8.56
N LYS A 207 -5.99 -9.10 -9.43
CA LYS A 207 -6.15 -8.52 -10.78
C LYS A 207 -7.62 -8.19 -11.05
N THR A 208 -7.86 -7.07 -11.73
CA THR A 208 -9.16 -6.80 -12.35
C THR A 208 -9.36 -7.73 -13.55
N ILE A 209 -10.50 -8.40 -13.58
CA ILE A 209 -11.01 -9.16 -14.73
C ILE A 209 -12.17 -8.35 -15.31
N SER A 210 -12.21 -8.19 -16.63
CA SER A 210 -13.25 -7.42 -17.31
C SER A 210 -13.58 -7.98 -18.69
N ALA A 211 -14.78 -7.65 -19.18
CA ALA A 211 -15.20 -7.90 -20.55
C ALA A 211 -16.06 -6.72 -21.05
N LYS A 212 -16.02 -6.49 -22.36
CA LYS A 212 -16.87 -5.51 -23.05
C LYS A 212 -18.22 -6.14 -23.35
N VAL A 213 -19.31 -5.41 -23.13
CA VAL A 213 -20.70 -5.85 -23.37
C VAL A 213 -21.43 -4.76 -24.13
N LEU A 214 -21.86 -5.08 -25.35
CA LEU A 214 -22.60 -4.19 -26.24
C LEU A 214 -23.97 -4.79 -26.58
N TYR A 215 -24.92 -3.97 -27.01
CA TYR A 215 -26.09 -4.45 -27.74
C TYR A 215 -25.72 -4.83 -29.19
N GLU A 216 -26.60 -5.51 -29.93
CA GLU A 216 -26.28 -5.99 -31.29
C GLU A 216 -25.95 -4.86 -32.27
N ASN A 217 -26.48 -3.66 -32.05
CA ASN A 217 -26.20 -2.42 -32.79
C ASN A 217 -24.86 -1.75 -32.43
N GLY A 218 -24.07 -2.31 -31.49
CA GLY A 218 -22.77 -1.79 -31.07
C GLY A 218 -22.80 -0.72 -29.98
N THR A 219 -23.99 -0.28 -29.52
CA THR A 219 -24.11 0.67 -28.40
C THR A 219 -23.85 0.00 -27.05
N LEU A 220 -23.49 0.80 -26.04
CA LEU A 220 -23.03 0.32 -24.73
C LEU A 220 -24.18 -0.28 -23.90
N ALA A 221 -24.05 -1.54 -23.46
CA ALA A 221 -24.99 -2.14 -22.53
C ALA A 221 -24.85 -1.53 -21.12
N ASN A 222 -25.94 -1.46 -20.34
CA ASN A 222 -25.92 -0.87 -19.01
C ASN A 222 -27.07 -1.39 -18.13
N GLY A 223 -26.76 -1.79 -16.89
CA GLY A 223 -27.74 -2.23 -15.89
C GLY A 223 -27.93 -3.75 -15.78
N GLN A 224 -27.45 -4.55 -16.74
CA GLN A 224 -27.56 -6.01 -16.69
C GLN A 224 -26.71 -6.60 -15.54
N LYS A 225 -27.29 -7.52 -14.76
CA LYS A 225 -26.54 -8.33 -13.78
C LYS A 225 -25.65 -9.34 -14.51
N ALA A 226 -24.43 -9.56 -14.03
CA ALA A 226 -23.48 -10.47 -14.66
C ALA A 226 -22.61 -11.22 -13.64
N VAL A 227 -22.14 -12.41 -14.02
CA VAL A 227 -21.39 -13.35 -13.18
C VAL A 227 -20.16 -13.85 -13.93
N PHE A 228 -18.98 -13.65 -13.33
CA PHE A 228 -17.74 -14.28 -13.82
C PHE A 228 -17.58 -15.66 -13.18
N LYS A 229 -17.25 -16.65 -14.01
CA LYS A 229 -16.99 -18.03 -13.61
C LYS A 229 -15.60 -18.48 -14.08
N LEU A 230 -14.95 -19.35 -13.31
CA LEU A 230 -13.68 -19.97 -13.63
C LEU A 230 -13.82 -21.48 -13.48
N ASN A 231 -13.60 -22.22 -14.58
CA ASN A 231 -13.95 -23.65 -14.69
C ASN A 231 -15.38 -23.96 -14.18
N GLY A 232 -16.34 -23.09 -14.50
CA GLY A 232 -17.75 -23.19 -14.08
C GLY A 232 -18.07 -22.63 -12.69
N VAL A 233 -17.10 -22.54 -11.78
CA VAL A 233 -17.27 -22.02 -10.41
C VAL A 233 -17.34 -20.49 -10.41
N THR A 234 -18.31 -19.90 -9.72
CA THR A 234 -18.47 -18.44 -9.64
C THR A 234 -17.30 -17.79 -8.87
N ILE A 235 -16.62 -16.83 -9.50
CA ILE A 235 -15.50 -16.07 -8.91
C ILE A 235 -15.85 -14.61 -8.59
N GLY A 236 -17.03 -14.15 -8.98
CA GLY A 236 -17.57 -12.85 -8.58
C GLY A 236 -18.75 -12.39 -9.44
N THR A 237 -19.60 -11.56 -8.85
CA THR A 237 -20.78 -10.95 -9.49
C THR A 237 -20.57 -9.45 -9.72
N THR A 238 -21.23 -8.89 -10.72
CA THR A 238 -21.16 -7.46 -11.05
C THR A 238 -22.42 -6.98 -11.78
N THR A 239 -22.47 -5.70 -12.09
CA THR A 239 -23.48 -5.10 -13.00
C THR A 239 -22.74 -4.45 -14.15
N VAL A 240 -23.20 -4.66 -15.39
CA VAL A 240 -22.66 -3.99 -16.57
C VAL A 240 -22.86 -2.48 -16.42
N LYS A 241 -21.76 -1.71 -16.43
CA LYS A 241 -21.77 -0.24 -16.36
C LYS A 241 -21.04 0.32 -17.58
N LYS A 242 -21.70 1.21 -18.35
CA LYS A 242 -21.15 1.83 -19.57
C LYS A 242 -20.46 0.82 -20.52
N GLY A 243 -21.10 -0.33 -20.76
CA GLY A 243 -20.62 -1.39 -21.64
C GLY A 243 -19.47 -2.24 -21.10
N VAL A 244 -19.19 -2.20 -19.80
CA VAL A 244 -18.16 -3.03 -19.14
C VAL A 244 -18.74 -3.81 -17.97
N ALA A 245 -18.50 -5.12 -17.96
CA ALA A 245 -18.59 -5.94 -16.76
C ALA A 245 -17.17 -6.09 -16.18
N SER A 246 -17.00 -5.95 -14.87
CA SER A 246 -15.71 -6.20 -14.21
C SER A 246 -15.83 -6.63 -12.74
N ILE A 247 -14.83 -7.36 -12.27
CA ILE A 247 -14.59 -7.73 -10.87
C ILE A 247 -13.10 -7.63 -10.54
N THR A 248 -12.75 -7.56 -9.25
CA THR A 248 -11.36 -7.76 -8.79
C THR A 248 -11.25 -9.12 -8.13
N TYR A 249 -10.32 -9.96 -8.60
CA TYR A 249 -10.18 -11.34 -8.15
C TYR A 249 -8.71 -11.66 -7.81
N ILE A 250 -8.49 -12.58 -6.87
CA ILE A 250 -7.15 -13.13 -6.59
C ILE A 250 -7.01 -14.40 -7.44
N LEU A 251 -6.12 -14.35 -8.44
CA LEU A 251 -5.93 -15.44 -9.38
C LEU A 251 -5.45 -16.73 -8.67
N PRO A 252 -5.78 -17.93 -9.19
CA PRO A 252 -5.40 -19.19 -8.57
C PRO A 252 -3.91 -19.32 -8.24
N VAL A 253 -3.60 -20.11 -7.22
CA VAL A 253 -2.20 -20.44 -6.87
C VAL A 253 -1.60 -21.42 -7.88
N LYS A 254 -2.35 -22.47 -8.28
CA LYS A 254 -1.89 -23.49 -9.23
C LYS A 254 -1.70 -22.87 -10.62
N ALA A 255 -0.47 -22.95 -11.15
CA ALA A 255 -0.18 -22.60 -12.53
C ALA A 255 -0.83 -23.62 -13.48
N ALA A 256 -1.73 -23.13 -14.33
CA ALA A 256 -2.51 -23.88 -15.32
C ALA A 256 -3.24 -22.89 -16.25
N THR A 257 -3.84 -23.39 -17.32
CA THR A 257 -4.84 -22.65 -18.11
C THR A 257 -6.23 -23.00 -17.60
N TYR A 258 -7.06 -21.99 -17.38
CA TYR A 258 -8.43 -22.09 -16.88
C TYR A 258 -9.42 -21.55 -17.91
N ASN A 259 -10.60 -22.16 -18.00
CA ASN A 259 -11.73 -21.62 -18.76
C ASN A 259 -12.35 -20.48 -17.95
N LEU A 260 -12.32 -19.26 -18.49
CA LEU A 260 -12.89 -18.07 -17.90
C LEU A 260 -14.19 -17.73 -18.66
N GLN A 261 -15.32 -17.63 -17.96
CA GLN A 261 -16.62 -17.33 -18.56
C GLN A 261 -17.20 -16.06 -17.92
N LEU A 262 -17.90 -15.25 -18.72
CA LEU A 262 -18.85 -14.25 -18.23
C LEU A 262 -20.25 -14.65 -18.69
N LYS A 263 -21.18 -14.82 -17.74
CA LYS A 263 -22.62 -14.91 -18.03
C LYS A 263 -23.28 -13.57 -17.69
N VAL A 264 -24.03 -12.99 -18.63
CA VAL A 264 -24.86 -11.80 -18.43
C VAL A 264 -26.32 -12.23 -18.43
N GLY A 265 -27.04 -11.88 -17.37
CA GLY A 265 -28.43 -12.27 -17.17
C GLY A 265 -29.41 -11.54 -18.08
N GLU A 266 -30.60 -12.12 -18.23
CA GLU A 266 -31.73 -11.46 -18.89
C GLU A 266 -32.19 -10.22 -18.12
N SER A 267 -32.76 -9.26 -18.82
CA SER A 267 -33.33 -8.03 -18.27
C SER A 267 -34.63 -7.63 -18.97
N THR A 268 -35.24 -6.52 -18.56
CA THR A 268 -36.39 -5.93 -19.27
C THR A 268 -36.06 -5.54 -20.72
N VAL A 269 -34.80 -5.17 -20.98
CA VAL A 269 -34.33 -4.59 -22.26
C VAL A 269 -33.43 -5.51 -23.09
N SER A 270 -32.86 -6.58 -22.51
CA SER A 270 -31.90 -7.47 -23.17
C SER A 270 -32.12 -8.94 -22.80
N LYS A 271 -31.88 -9.84 -23.76
CA LYS A 271 -31.78 -11.28 -23.50
C LYS A 271 -30.55 -11.59 -22.65
N ALA A 272 -30.51 -12.79 -22.05
CA ALA A 272 -29.28 -13.33 -21.51
C ALA A 272 -28.26 -13.63 -22.63
N ALA A 273 -26.97 -13.63 -22.29
CA ALA A 273 -25.87 -14.07 -23.16
C ALA A 273 -24.63 -14.41 -22.33
N ASP A 274 -23.72 -15.22 -22.88
CA ASP A 274 -22.43 -15.50 -22.26
C ASP A 274 -21.28 -15.47 -23.27
N ALA A 275 -20.06 -15.45 -22.75
CA ALA A 275 -18.84 -15.62 -23.53
C ALA A 275 -17.77 -16.33 -22.68
N THR A 276 -16.91 -17.10 -23.35
CA THR A 276 -15.75 -17.78 -22.77
C THR A 276 -14.44 -17.19 -23.28
N SER A 277 -13.38 -17.40 -22.52
CA SER A 277 -12.01 -16.99 -22.79
C SER A 277 -11.03 -17.82 -21.96
N LYS A 278 -9.73 -17.56 -22.06
CA LYS A 278 -8.70 -18.30 -21.31
C LYS A 278 -8.03 -17.43 -20.26
N LEU A 279 -7.86 -17.97 -19.05
CA LEU A 279 -6.97 -17.43 -18.02
C LEU A 279 -5.75 -18.34 -17.90
N THR A 280 -4.58 -17.90 -18.37
CA THR A 280 -3.31 -18.61 -18.24
C THR A 280 -2.58 -18.11 -17.00
N VAL A 281 -2.41 -18.97 -16.00
CA VAL A 281 -1.69 -18.68 -14.76
C VAL A 281 -0.31 -19.32 -14.81
N THR A 282 0.74 -18.52 -14.67
CA THR A 282 2.14 -18.96 -14.64
C THR A 282 2.75 -18.88 -13.23
N LYS A 283 3.79 -19.70 -12.95
CA LYS A 283 4.48 -19.68 -11.65
C LYS A 283 5.35 -18.43 -11.49
N ARG A 284 5.28 -17.76 -10.33
CA ARG A 284 6.20 -16.65 -9.97
C ARG A 284 7.61 -17.17 -9.68
N THR A 285 8.62 -16.34 -9.94
CA THR A 285 9.95 -16.52 -9.37
C THR A 285 9.99 -15.90 -7.97
N PRO A 286 10.10 -16.68 -6.87
CA PRO A 286 10.25 -16.12 -5.53
C PRO A 286 11.62 -15.43 -5.37
N VAL A 287 11.64 -14.37 -4.59
CA VAL A 287 12.86 -13.66 -4.16
C VAL A 287 13.22 -14.12 -2.75
N PHE A 288 14.51 -14.32 -2.48
CA PHE A 288 15.01 -14.78 -1.19
C PHE A 288 15.64 -13.61 -0.44
N SER A 289 15.46 -13.57 0.88
CA SER A 289 16.04 -12.61 1.80
C SER A 289 16.60 -13.35 3.01
N MET A 290 17.91 -13.23 3.20
CA MET A 290 18.71 -13.90 4.21
C MET A 290 20.02 -13.12 4.40
N ASP A 291 20.78 -13.43 5.44
CA ASP A 291 22.12 -12.88 5.62
C ASP A 291 23.09 -13.41 4.55
N LYS A 292 24.14 -12.63 4.25
CA LYS A 292 25.13 -12.98 3.21
C LYS A 292 26.29 -13.85 3.72
N LEU A 293 26.58 -13.74 5.02
CA LEU A 293 27.65 -14.46 5.69
C LEU A 293 27.17 -14.81 7.10
N PHE A 294 27.15 -16.11 7.40
CA PHE A 294 26.93 -16.64 8.73
C PHE A 294 28.29 -16.96 9.37
N PHE A 295 28.36 -16.90 10.70
CA PHE A 295 29.55 -17.23 11.49
C PHE A 295 29.22 -18.36 12.47
N LEU A 296 30.16 -19.27 12.69
CA LEU A 296 29.98 -20.46 13.53
C LEU A 296 31.29 -20.78 14.27
N LYS A 297 31.23 -20.92 15.60
CA LYS A 297 32.28 -21.63 16.33
C LYS A 297 32.12 -23.13 16.07
N SER A 298 33.22 -23.84 15.81
CA SER A 298 33.18 -25.29 15.63
C SER A 298 32.68 -26.00 16.89
N GLY A 299 31.89 -27.06 16.72
CA GLY A 299 31.12 -27.73 17.77
C GLY A 299 29.85 -27.00 18.25
N ASN A 300 29.67 -25.70 17.94
CA ASN A 300 28.46 -24.96 18.31
C ASN A 300 27.34 -25.10 17.24
N SER A 301 26.30 -24.28 17.32
CA SER A 301 25.18 -24.25 16.37
C SER A 301 24.96 -22.85 15.79
N VAL A 302 24.41 -22.78 14.56
CA VAL A 302 24.03 -21.54 13.88
C VAL A 302 22.62 -21.66 13.28
N THR A 303 21.81 -20.61 13.44
CA THR A 303 20.45 -20.58 12.87
C THR A 303 20.48 -20.02 11.45
N LEU A 304 20.30 -20.90 10.47
CA LEU A 304 20.15 -20.52 9.07
C LEU A 304 18.70 -20.09 8.82
N LYS A 305 18.48 -18.81 8.51
CA LYS A 305 17.14 -18.22 8.35
C LYS A 305 16.96 -17.60 6.98
N VAL A 306 15.80 -17.82 6.37
CA VAL A 306 15.46 -17.33 5.04
C VAL A 306 13.99 -16.95 4.93
N LYS A 307 13.73 -15.80 4.31
CA LYS A 307 12.39 -15.30 3.99
C LYS A 307 12.21 -15.25 2.48
N LEU A 308 11.08 -15.76 2.00
CA LEU A 308 10.63 -15.60 0.63
C LEU A 308 9.80 -14.33 0.47
N SER A 309 9.88 -13.72 -0.70
CA SER A 309 9.04 -12.60 -1.14
C SER A 309 8.70 -12.74 -2.63
N ASN A 310 7.86 -11.84 -3.17
CA ASN A 310 7.19 -12.03 -4.47
C ASN A 310 6.38 -13.35 -4.55
N THR A 311 5.65 -13.69 -3.48
CA THR A 311 4.79 -14.88 -3.43
C THR A 311 3.36 -14.61 -3.97
N GLY A 312 2.99 -13.34 -4.13
CA GLY A 312 1.62 -12.90 -4.44
C GLY A 312 0.80 -12.69 -3.17
N ASN A 313 -0.52 -12.83 -3.28
CA ASN A 313 -1.46 -12.75 -2.14
C ASN A 313 -1.59 -14.10 -1.39
N ALA A 314 -0.73 -15.07 -1.71
CA ALA A 314 -0.64 -16.36 -1.03
C ALA A 314 0.72 -16.47 -0.32
N ASN A 315 0.73 -17.19 0.80
CA ASN A 315 1.96 -17.61 1.46
C ASN A 315 2.65 -18.73 0.65
N ALA A 316 3.99 -18.79 0.73
CA ALA A 316 4.75 -19.91 0.21
C ALA A 316 4.52 -21.16 1.07
N THR A 317 4.54 -22.34 0.44
CA THR A 317 4.29 -23.62 1.11
C THR A 317 5.40 -24.62 0.82
N GLY A 318 5.52 -25.66 1.64
CA GLY A 318 6.59 -26.66 1.54
C GLY A 318 7.76 -26.37 2.49
N LYS A 319 8.98 -26.68 2.05
CA LYS A 319 10.21 -26.57 2.86
C LYS A 319 11.37 -25.99 2.06
N ILE A 320 12.30 -25.36 2.76
CA ILE A 320 13.63 -25.03 2.25
C ILE A 320 14.60 -26.12 2.72
N THR A 321 15.29 -26.77 1.79
CA THR A 321 16.40 -27.67 2.09
C THR A 321 17.68 -26.85 2.22
N PHE A 322 18.40 -27.02 3.32
CA PHE A 322 19.69 -26.39 3.58
C PHE A 322 20.81 -27.39 3.28
N LYS A 323 21.80 -26.93 2.52
CA LYS A 323 23.04 -27.65 2.21
C LYS A 323 24.24 -26.85 2.67
N ILE A 324 25.31 -27.53 3.08
CA ILE A 324 26.65 -26.96 3.27
C ILE A 324 27.59 -27.74 2.35
N ASP A 325 28.35 -27.01 1.52
CA ASP A 325 29.25 -27.56 0.50
C ASP A 325 28.59 -28.65 -0.37
N GLY A 326 27.34 -28.39 -0.78
CA GLY A 326 26.52 -29.30 -1.59
C GLY A 326 25.87 -30.45 -0.81
N LYS A 327 26.40 -30.86 0.35
CA LYS A 327 25.81 -31.90 1.22
C LYS A 327 24.58 -31.35 1.94
N THR A 328 23.46 -32.07 1.89
CA THR A 328 22.25 -31.71 2.65
C THR A 328 22.50 -31.85 4.15
N VAL A 329 22.25 -30.78 4.90
CA VAL A 329 22.37 -30.78 6.38
C VAL A 329 21.01 -30.80 7.08
N GLY A 330 19.94 -30.33 6.42
CA GLY A 330 18.59 -30.38 6.98
C GLY A 330 17.57 -29.63 6.14
N SER A 331 16.37 -29.40 6.69
CA SER A 331 15.34 -28.58 6.04
C SER A 331 14.44 -27.86 7.05
N GLY A 332 14.05 -26.63 6.74
CA GLY A 332 13.06 -25.87 7.50
C GLY A 332 11.72 -25.81 6.75
N LYS A 333 10.61 -26.14 7.43
CA LYS A 333 9.25 -25.92 6.90
C LYS A 333 8.99 -24.41 6.77
N LEU A 334 8.30 -24.00 5.71
CA LEU A 334 7.86 -22.61 5.56
C LEU A 334 6.67 -22.34 6.51
N SER A 335 6.84 -21.37 7.41
CA SER A 335 5.76 -20.78 8.20
C SER A 335 5.51 -19.36 7.70
N GLY A 336 4.30 -19.11 7.21
CA GLY A 336 4.00 -17.94 6.37
C GLY A 336 4.93 -17.91 5.15
N ASN A 337 5.88 -16.96 5.14
CA ASN A 337 6.90 -16.85 4.10
C ASN A 337 8.35 -17.05 4.61
N THR A 338 8.55 -17.62 5.82
CA THR A 338 9.88 -17.77 6.43
C THR A 338 10.16 -19.23 6.78
N ALA A 339 11.39 -19.68 6.52
CA ALA A 339 11.92 -20.94 7.02
C ALA A 339 13.19 -20.68 7.85
N SER A 340 13.39 -21.51 8.87
CA SER A 340 14.61 -21.52 9.69
C SER A 340 15.07 -22.96 9.88
N TYR A 341 16.37 -23.16 10.01
CA TYR A 341 16.97 -24.44 10.40
C TYR A 341 18.17 -24.17 11.31
N VAL A 342 18.25 -24.87 12.44
CA VAL A 342 19.41 -24.80 13.35
C VAL A 342 20.39 -25.87 12.92
N TYR A 343 21.47 -25.45 12.25
CA TYR A 343 22.58 -26.35 11.95
C TYR A 343 23.46 -26.48 13.19
N LYS A 344 23.74 -27.71 13.62
CA LYS A 344 24.78 -28.03 14.62
C LYS A 344 26.03 -28.46 13.87
N ASP A 345 27.19 -27.94 14.23
CA ASP A 345 28.45 -28.41 13.65
C ASP A 345 28.72 -29.87 14.05
N THR A 346 29.25 -30.64 13.11
CA THR A 346 29.62 -32.05 13.28
C THR A 346 31.03 -32.31 12.74
N GLY A 347 31.92 -31.32 12.83
CA GLY A 347 33.31 -31.41 12.36
C GLY A 347 33.57 -30.76 11.01
N LEU A 348 32.92 -29.65 10.68
CA LEU A 348 33.36 -28.79 9.57
C LEU A 348 34.79 -28.29 9.83
N LYS A 349 35.62 -28.28 8.79
CA LYS A 349 36.96 -27.68 8.85
C LYS A 349 36.83 -26.18 9.17
N THR A 350 37.81 -25.59 9.86
CA THR A 350 37.82 -24.12 10.04
C THR A 350 38.11 -23.43 8.71
N GLY A 351 37.28 -22.48 8.30
CA GLY A 351 37.41 -21.82 7.00
C GLY A 351 36.09 -21.33 6.42
N TYR A 352 36.06 -21.25 5.09
CA TYR A 352 34.90 -20.83 4.30
C TYR A 352 34.11 -22.03 3.77
N HIS A 353 32.79 -21.95 3.84
CA HIS A 353 31.84 -22.94 3.30
C HIS A 353 30.70 -22.26 2.56
N VAL A 354 30.10 -22.96 1.59
CA VAL A 354 28.93 -22.50 0.84
C VAL A 354 27.66 -23.08 1.44
N ILE A 355 26.78 -22.23 1.98
CA ILE A 355 25.40 -22.61 2.28
C ILE A 355 24.57 -22.49 0.99
N SER A 356 23.94 -23.57 0.54
CA SER A 356 22.88 -23.49 -0.48
C SER A 356 21.51 -23.68 0.15
N MET A 357 20.61 -22.73 -0.09
CA MET A 357 19.20 -22.75 0.28
C MET A 357 18.37 -23.12 -0.94
N VAL A 358 17.82 -24.33 -0.95
CA VAL A 358 17.09 -24.91 -2.08
C VAL A 358 15.60 -24.93 -1.79
N TYR A 359 14.81 -24.25 -2.62
CA TYR A 359 13.36 -24.37 -2.66
C TYR A 359 12.94 -25.17 -3.89
N ALA A 360 12.23 -26.28 -3.67
CA ALA A 360 11.71 -27.13 -4.75
C ALA A 360 10.57 -26.47 -5.57
N GLY A 361 10.10 -25.29 -5.15
CA GLY A 361 8.94 -24.64 -5.74
C GLY A 361 7.63 -25.14 -5.13
N SER A 362 6.52 -24.72 -5.72
CA SER A 362 5.17 -25.17 -5.37
C SER A 362 4.28 -25.20 -6.62
N SER A 363 2.97 -25.38 -6.45
CA SER A 363 1.99 -25.23 -7.52
C SER A 363 2.01 -23.83 -8.17
N GLY A 364 2.35 -22.79 -7.38
CA GLY A 364 2.37 -21.39 -7.82
C GLY A 364 3.74 -20.71 -7.87
N LEU A 365 4.78 -21.29 -7.27
CA LEU A 365 6.14 -20.72 -7.23
C LEU A 365 7.14 -21.61 -7.95
N LYS A 366 8.05 -21.02 -8.73
CA LYS A 366 9.16 -21.73 -9.38
C LYS A 366 10.15 -22.25 -8.34
N ALA A 367 10.78 -23.39 -8.64
CA ALA A 367 11.95 -23.86 -7.92
C ALA A 367 13.08 -22.83 -8.02
N ARG A 368 13.89 -22.71 -6.96
CA ARG A 368 15.04 -21.80 -6.92
C ARG A 368 16.03 -22.23 -5.86
N THR A 369 17.32 -22.21 -6.21
CA THR A 369 18.43 -22.25 -5.27
C THR A 369 19.03 -20.85 -5.14
N VAL A 370 19.50 -20.50 -3.94
CA VAL A 370 20.40 -19.36 -3.70
C VAL A 370 21.52 -19.80 -2.77
N ASN A 371 22.67 -19.14 -2.87
CA ASN A 371 23.81 -19.38 -1.99
C ASN A 371 23.99 -18.23 -0.99
N SER A 372 24.58 -18.57 0.15
CA SER A 372 25.15 -17.67 1.16
C SER A 372 26.46 -18.29 1.65
N SER A 373 27.28 -17.51 2.33
CA SER A 373 28.56 -17.98 2.89
C SER A 373 28.43 -18.34 4.37
N LEU A 374 29.26 -19.27 4.83
CA LEU A 374 29.46 -19.62 6.23
C LEU A 374 30.96 -19.56 6.54
N ARG A 375 31.34 -18.99 7.69
CA ARG A 375 32.72 -19.04 8.18
C ARG A 375 32.81 -19.74 9.53
N VAL A 376 33.55 -20.84 9.56
CA VAL A 376 33.76 -21.70 10.73
C VAL A 376 35.08 -21.35 11.41
N GLN A 377 35.04 -21.16 12.73
CA GLN A 377 36.18 -20.75 13.56
C GLN A 377 36.41 -21.74 14.70
N LYS A 378 37.68 -21.93 15.11
CA LYS A 378 38.01 -22.74 16.29
C LYS A 378 37.53 -22.07 17.59
N GLU A 379 37.71 -20.76 17.68
CA GLU A 379 37.40 -19.97 18.87
C GLU A 379 36.01 -19.30 18.84
N LEU A 380 35.65 -18.64 19.94
CA LEU A 380 34.39 -17.90 20.05
C LEU A 380 34.31 -16.76 19.02
N VAL A 381 33.30 -16.85 18.15
CA VAL A 381 32.89 -15.76 17.26
C VAL A 381 32.52 -14.54 18.09
N SER A 382 33.45 -13.60 18.15
CA SER A 382 33.34 -12.41 18.97
C SER A 382 32.52 -11.37 18.24
N THR A 383 31.41 -10.97 18.86
CA THR A 383 30.45 -10.02 18.29
C THR A 383 30.66 -8.64 18.90
N TYR A 384 30.73 -7.63 18.03
CA TYR A 384 31.02 -6.25 18.41
C TYR A 384 29.82 -5.33 18.10
N THR A 385 29.75 -4.19 18.78
CA THR A 385 28.85 -3.11 18.40
C THR A 385 29.54 -2.16 17.41
N TYR A 386 28.74 -1.50 16.59
CA TYR A 386 29.19 -0.38 15.74
C TYR A 386 30.02 0.65 16.53
N SER A 387 29.59 1.00 17.75
CA SER A 387 30.29 1.96 18.59
C SER A 387 31.67 1.47 19.06
N GLN A 388 31.82 0.18 19.39
CA GLN A 388 33.12 -0.40 19.76
C GLN A 388 34.11 -0.40 18.58
N VAL A 389 33.64 -0.71 17.37
CA VAL A 389 34.48 -0.62 16.15
C VAL A 389 34.95 0.81 15.90
N LEU A 390 34.03 1.79 15.97
CA LEU A 390 34.37 3.20 15.74
C LEU A 390 35.25 3.79 16.86
N GLN A 391 35.00 3.44 18.13
CA GLN A 391 35.85 3.84 19.25
C GLN A 391 37.26 3.28 19.10
N LYS A 392 37.41 2.01 18.69
CA LYS A 392 38.72 1.43 18.43
C LYS A 392 39.40 2.05 17.21
N ALA A 393 38.65 2.50 16.20
CA ALA A 393 39.22 3.25 15.10
C ALA A 393 39.74 4.63 15.54
N ASN A 394 39.06 5.30 16.48
CA ASN A 394 39.61 6.52 17.10
C ASN A 394 40.94 6.24 17.81
N LEU A 395 40.96 5.29 18.75
CA LEU A 395 42.17 4.95 19.50
C LEU A 395 43.32 4.46 18.60
N THR A 396 42.99 3.80 17.49
CA THR A 396 43.97 3.40 16.45
C THR A 396 44.48 4.60 15.65
N TYR A 397 43.64 5.61 15.37
CA TYR A 397 44.08 6.86 14.76
C TYR A 397 45.04 7.62 15.67
N ASP A 398 44.68 7.79 16.95
CA ASP A 398 45.52 8.44 17.97
C ASP A 398 46.87 7.71 18.12
N PHE A 399 46.84 6.37 18.12
CA PHE A 399 48.05 5.53 18.10
C PHE A 399 48.94 5.78 16.88
N ILE A 400 48.37 5.88 15.67
CA ILE A 400 49.15 6.13 14.44
C ILE A 400 49.77 7.53 14.47
N LEU A 401 49.03 8.54 14.94
CA LEU A 401 49.54 9.90 15.10
C LEU A 401 50.73 9.96 16.06
N LYS A 402 50.65 9.27 17.21
CA LYS A 402 51.74 9.21 18.20
C LYS A 402 52.94 8.40 17.71
N ASN A 403 52.71 7.16 17.25
CA ASN A 403 53.77 6.15 17.07
C ASN A 403 54.33 6.04 15.65
N LYS A 404 53.78 6.78 14.68
CA LYS A 404 54.19 6.75 13.26
C LYS A 404 54.26 5.31 12.70
N ARG A 405 53.22 4.52 12.99
CA ARG A 405 53.02 3.15 12.47
C ARG A 405 51.60 2.66 12.74
N LEU A 406 51.18 1.62 12.03
CA LEU A 406 50.02 0.82 12.42
C LEU A 406 50.33 0.01 13.70
N PRO A 407 49.33 -0.30 14.54
CA PRO A 407 49.47 -1.31 15.58
C PRO A 407 49.46 -2.71 14.94
N ASN A 408 50.04 -3.69 15.64
CA ASN A 408 50.12 -5.07 15.15
C ASN A 408 48.76 -5.78 15.21
N PHE A 409 47.92 -5.39 16.18
CA PHE A 409 46.56 -5.90 16.42
C PHE A 409 45.67 -4.81 17.01
N ALA A 410 44.35 -5.00 16.93
CA ALA A 410 43.36 -4.10 17.49
C ALA A 410 42.55 -4.76 18.61
N THR A 411 42.89 -4.50 19.87
CA THR A 411 42.12 -5.00 21.02
C THR A 411 40.75 -4.33 21.14
N ILE A 412 39.66 -5.11 21.22
CA ILE A 412 38.29 -4.67 21.50
C ILE A 412 37.68 -5.63 22.54
N ASN A 413 37.14 -5.12 23.65
CA ASN A 413 36.57 -5.92 24.75
C ASN A 413 37.54 -7.02 25.27
N GLY A 414 38.84 -6.72 25.37
CA GLY A 414 39.90 -7.68 25.72
C GLY A 414 40.40 -8.55 24.54
N ASN A 415 39.54 -8.85 23.57
CA ASN A 415 39.89 -9.68 22.41
C ASN A 415 40.87 -8.95 21.48
N GLN A 416 42.01 -9.57 21.17
CA GLN A 416 42.94 -9.08 20.15
C GLN A 416 42.45 -9.47 18.75
N LEU A 417 42.30 -8.48 17.85
CA LEU A 417 41.93 -8.70 16.45
C LEU A 417 43.13 -8.49 15.52
N SER A 418 43.26 -9.32 14.50
CA SER A 418 44.17 -9.05 13.39
C SER A 418 43.80 -7.73 12.70
N MET A 419 44.77 -7.06 12.06
CA MET A 419 44.46 -5.87 11.27
C MET A 419 43.59 -6.18 10.02
N SER A 420 43.47 -7.46 9.63
CA SER A 420 42.55 -7.90 8.57
C SER A 420 41.11 -8.02 9.09
N ASP A 421 40.90 -8.62 10.26
CA ASP A 421 39.59 -8.63 10.93
C ASP A 421 39.14 -7.20 11.28
N PHE A 422 40.06 -6.36 11.75
CA PHE A 422 39.75 -4.97 12.06
C PHE A 422 39.44 -4.14 10.80
N LEU A 423 40.13 -4.38 9.68
CA LEU A 423 39.74 -3.80 8.39
C LEU A 423 38.33 -4.21 7.99
N TYR A 424 38.01 -5.52 8.06
CA TYR A 424 36.66 -6.02 7.77
C TYR A 424 35.60 -5.31 8.62
N LEU A 425 35.80 -5.19 9.93
CA LEU A 425 34.87 -4.49 10.82
C LEU A 425 34.71 -3.00 10.45
N MET A 426 35.79 -2.31 10.08
CA MET A 426 35.72 -0.91 9.62
C MET A 426 35.01 -0.76 8.27
N VAL A 427 35.29 -1.61 7.27
CA VAL A 427 34.59 -1.54 5.98
C VAL A 427 33.12 -1.96 6.08
N GLN A 428 32.80 -2.90 6.98
CA GLN A 428 31.41 -3.15 7.40
C GLN A 428 30.81 -1.85 7.93
N ALA A 429 31.40 -1.20 8.94
CA ALA A 429 30.85 0.02 9.56
C ALA A 429 30.65 1.19 8.56
N VAL A 430 31.42 1.24 7.46
CA VAL A 430 31.29 2.25 6.39
C VAL A 430 30.25 1.87 5.33
N SER A 431 29.81 0.61 5.22
CA SER A 431 28.96 0.14 4.11
C SER A 431 27.71 -0.69 4.46
N TYR A 432 27.62 -1.23 5.67
CA TYR A 432 26.52 -2.08 6.17
C TYR A 432 26.32 -1.87 7.70
N ASN A 433 25.08 -1.96 8.20
CA ASN A 433 24.75 -1.59 9.60
C ASN A 433 24.18 -2.76 10.44
N ASN A 434 24.56 -4.00 10.12
CA ASN A 434 23.77 -5.19 10.51
C ASN A 434 24.54 -6.27 11.29
N SER A 435 25.85 -6.43 11.07
CA SER A 435 26.62 -7.54 11.68
C SER A 435 28.12 -7.19 11.78
N TYR A 436 28.72 -7.43 12.95
CA TYR A 436 30.11 -7.09 13.25
C TYR A 436 30.77 -8.24 14.03
N HIS A 437 31.27 -9.24 13.31
CA HIS A 437 31.98 -10.38 13.88
C HIS A 437 33.42 -10.38 13.37
N ASN A 438 34.37 -10.87 14.17
CA ASN A 438 35.67 -11.27 13.62
C ASN A 438 35.47 -12.47 12.67
N GLY A 439 36.30 -12.56 11.63
CA GLY A 439 36.29 -13.69 10.71
C GLY A 439 37.39 -14.71 10.97
N ALA A 440 38.46 -14.34 11.68
CA ALA A 440 39.77 -14.92 11.47
C ALA A 440 40.12 -14.84 9.97
N PHE A 441 40.06 -13.63 9.42
CA PHE A 441 40.36 -13.37 8.02
C PHE A 441 41.87 -13.26 7.80
N SER A 442 42.39 -13.90 6.76
CA SER A 442 43.82 -13.84 6.45
C SER A 442 44.21 -12.43 5.99
N THR A 443 45.48 -12.07 6.18
CA THR A 443 46.08 -10.95 5.44
C THR A 443 46.17 -11.28 3.94
N PRO A 444 46.14 -10.28 3.05
CA PRO A 444 46.40 -10.52 1.63
C PRO A 444 47.85 -11.01 1.45
N THR A 445 48.01 -12.08 0.65
CA THR A 445 49.30 -12.76 0.45
C THR A 445 50.30 -11.92 -0.36
N THR A 446 49.80 -10.99 -1.18
CA THR A 446 50.57 -9.93 -1.81
C THR A 446 49.79 -8.62 -1.68
N THR A 447 50.50 -7.52 -1.41
CA THR A 447 49.90 -6.18 -1.41
C THR A 447 50.46 -5.36 -2.57
N THR A 448 49.56 -4.75 -3.34
CA THR A 448 49.93 -3.73 -4.34
C THR A 448 50.58 -2.52 -3.64
N LYS A 449 51.55 -1.85 -4.28
CA LYS A 449 52.08 -0.57 -3.80
C LYS A 449 51.05 0.55 -4.06
N THR A 450 50.85 1.46 -3.10
CA THR A 450 49.96 2.61 -3.27
C THR A 450 50.45 3.49 -4.43
N SER A 451 49.59 3.78 -5.41
CA SER A 451 50.01 4.38 -6.68
C SER A 451 50.10 5.90 -6.67
N LYS A 452 49.33 6.58 -5.81
CA LYS A 452 49.32 8.04 -5.63
C LYS A 452 48.95 8.35 -4.18
N TYR A 453 49.61 9.35 -3.59
CA TYR A 453 49.25 9.93 -2.29
C TYR A 453 48.63 11.31 -2.49
N ASP A 454 48.11 11.89 -1.40
CA ASP A 454 47.55 13.24 -1.26
C ASP A 454 46.32 13.54 -2.14
N VAL A 455 45.85 12.53 -2.88
CA VAL A 455 44.61 12.51 -3.65
C VAL A 455 43.38 12.29 -2.75
N LYS A 456 42.28 12.96 -3.08
CA LYS A 456 40.98 12.85 -2.39
C LYS A 456 40.14 11.71 -2.99
N VAL A 457 39.72 10.76 -2.16
CA VAL A 457 38.75 9.71 -2.51
C VAL A 457 37.39 10.12 -1.92
N ASN A 458 36.42 10.41 -2.78
CA ASN A 458 35.11 10.92 -2.38
C ASN A 458 34.21 9.85 -1.72
N THR A 459 33.18 10.29 -0.98
CA THR A 459 32.26 9.44 -0.21
C THR A 459 31.70 8.27 -1.00
N SER A 460 31.16 8.53 -2.20
CA SER A 460 30.59 7.51 -3.08
C SER A 460 31.62 6.45 -3.48
N ASP A 461 32.88 6.82 -3.63
CA ASP A 461 33.95 5.93 -4.05
C ASP A 461 34.45 5.05 -2.90
N TYR A 462 34.83 5.62 -1.74
CA TYR A 462 35.28 4.78 -0.62
C TYR A 462 34.15 3.92 -0.04
N VAL A 463 32.89 4.36 -0.07
CA VAL A 463 31.74 3.49 0.29
C VAL A 463 31.55 2.35 -0.71
N SER A 464 31.80 2.59 -2.01
CA SER A 464 31.78 1.53 -3.03
C SER A 464 32.96 0.58 -2.90
N LEU A 465 34.14 1.09 -2.54
CA LEU A 465 35.33 0.29 -2.26
C LEU A 465 35.15 -0.57 -0.99
N ALA A 466 34.54 -0.04 0.06
CA ALA A 466 34.20 -0.79 1.28
C ALA A 466 33.31 -2.00 0.94
N LYS A 467 32.30 -1.83 0.09
CA LYS A 467 31.44 -2.94 -0.39
C LYS A 467 32.22 -4.00 -1.19
N LYS A 468 33.18 -3.58 -2.02
CA LYS A 468 34.08 -4.50 -2.76
C LYS A 468 34.97 -5.29 -1.78
N ILE A 469 35.57 -4.62 -0.79
CA ILE A 469 36.43 -5.25 0.23
C ILE A 469 35.62 -6.24 1.10
N VAL A 470 34.42 -5.86 1.56
CA VAL A 470 33.50 -6.79 2.26
C VAL A 470 33.18 -8.01 1.42
N THR A 471 32.94 -7.85 0.11
CA THR A 471 32.65 -8.98 -0.79
C THR A 471 33.84 -9.92 -0.91
N SER A 472 35.07 -9.38 -1.01
CA SER A 472 36.31 -10.19 -1.01
C SER A 472 36.54 -10.91 0.32
N TYR A 473 36.28 -10.28 1.46
CA TYR A 473 36.31 -10.97 2.76
C TYR A 473 35.27 -12.10 2.85
N ILE A 474 34.07 -11.91 2.30
CA ILE A 474 33.04 -12.95 2.26
C ILE A 474 33.47 -14.13 1.38
N VAL A 475 33.99 -13.89 0.18
CA VAL A 475 34.28 -14.92 -0.85
C VAL A 475 35.69 -15.52 -0.71
N ASP A 476 36.71 -14.68 -0.63
CA ASP A 476 38.14 -15.08 -0.64
C ASP A 476 38.68 -15.33 0.78
N GLY A 477 37.96 -14.92 1.81
CA GLY A 477 38.38 -15.03 3.21
C GLY A 477 39.53 -14.09 3.62
N LYS A 478 39.83 -13.08 2.81
CA LYS A 478 40.91 -12.09 2.98
C LYS A 478 40.56 -10.78 2.26
N CYS A 479 41.40 -9.76 2.40
CA CYS A 479 41.29 -8.55 1.59
C CYS A 479 41.81 -8.79 0.16
N LEU A 480 41.34 -7.97 -0.79
CA LEU A 480 41.86 -7.88 -2.16
C LEU A 480 43.38 -7.62 -2.15
N ASN A 481 44.15 -8.42 -2.89
CA ASN A 481 45.59 -8.18 -3.13
C ASN A 481 45.84 -6.82 -3.86
N THR A 482 44.84 -6.38 -4.64
CA THR A 482 44.84 -5.13 -5.41
C THR A 482 43.62 -4.30 -5.03
N VAL A 483 43.72 -3.55 -3.94
CA VAL A 483 42.69 -2.57 -3.56
C VAL A 483 42.75 -1.41 -4.56
N LYS A 484 41.69 -1.19 -5.35
CA LYS A 484 41.62 -0.11 -6.36
C LYS A 484 40.32 0.68 -6.21
N THR A 485 40.44 2.00 -6.05
CA THR A 485 39.30 2.92 -6.04
C THR A 485 38.66 3.02 -7.43
N SER A 486 37.43 3.50 -7.49
CA SER A 486 36.71 3.76 -8.74
C SER A 486 37.33 4.95 -9.49
N SER A 487 37.89 5.92 -8.76
CA SER A 487 38.81 6.96 -9.22
C SER A 487 40.19 6.44 -9.69
N GLY A 488 40.42 5.12 -9.71
CA GLY A 488 41.58 4.49 -10.33
C GLY A 488 42.81 4.30 -9.43
N VAL A 489 42.84 4.89 -8.24
CA VAL A 489 43.96 4.84 -7.29
C VAL A 489 44.12 3.43 -6.74
N LYS A 490 45.32 2.85 -6.88
CA LYS A 490 45.70 1.59 -6.22
C LYS A 490 46.17 1.92 -4.80
N LEU A 491 45.77 1.12 -3.81
CA LEU A 491 46.15 1.24 -2.40
C LEU A 491 46.84 -0.03 -1.92
N SER A 492 47.81 0.11 -1.02
CA SER A 492 48.33 -0.99 -0.23
C SER A 492 47.33 -1.41 0.84
N PHE A 493 47.46 -2.63 1.38
CA PHE A 493 46.66 -3.07 2.52
C PHE A 493 46.80 -2.13 3.72
N ASN A 494 48.03 -1.69 4.04
CA ASN A 494 48.30 -0.81 5.17
C ASN A 494 47.72 0.61 4.98
N ASP A 495 47.82 1.18 3.79
CA ASP A 495 47.23 2.49 3.51
C ASP A 495 45.70 2.41 3.39
N THR A 496 45.16 1.26 2.97
CA THR A 496 43.72 0.96 3.02
C THR A 496 43.22 0.93 4.48
N VAL A 497 43.93 0.21 5.36
CA VAL A 497 43.68 0.22 6.82
C VAL A 497 43.71 1.66 7.35
N TYR A 498 44.76 2.43 7.05
CA TYR A 498 44.89 3.81 7.55
C TYR A 498 43.80 4.75 7.01
N MET A 499 43.39 4.58 5.75
CA MET A 499 42.26 5.32 5.16
C MET A 499 40.95 5.02 5.89
N TYR A 500 40.63 3.75 6.15
CA TYR A 500 39.40 3.40 6.88
C TYR A 500 39.47 3.73 8.37
N VAL A 501 40.65 3.72 8.99
CA VAL A 501 40.86 4.28 10.34
C VAL A 501 40.49 5.77 10.36
N ARG A 502 40.96 6.58 9.40
CA ARG A 502 40.55 8.00 9.28
C ARG A 502 39.05 8.16 9.07
N VAL A 503 38.45 7.40 8.15
CA VAL A 503 37.00 7.46 7.88
C VAL A 503 36.20 7.11 9.13
N CYS A 504 36.61 6.07 9.88
CA CYS A 504 35.93 5.63 11.10
C CYS A 504 36.19 6.57 12.29
N ASN A 505 37.36 7.19 12.42
CA ASN A 505 37.62 8.27 13.39
C ASN A 505 36.75 9.52 13.11
N PHE A 506 36.63 9.94 11.84
CA PHE A 506 35.75 11.05 11.48
C PHE A 506 34.28 10.69 11.74
N LEU A 507 33.86 9.46 11.42
CA LEU A 507 32.52 8.94 11.71
C LEU A 507 32.25 8.84 13.22
N TYR A 508 33.27 8.50 14.03
CA TYR A 508 33.20 8.50 15.49
C TYR A 508 33.07 9.91 16.08
N THR A 509 33.88 10.87 15.60
CA THR A 509 33.97 12.22 16.18
C THR A 509 32.92 13.20 15.65
N LYS A 510 32.55 13.10 14.36
CA LYS A 510 31.62 14.01 13.68
C LYS A 510 30.25 13.38 13.38
N LYS A 511 30.04 12.10 13.74
CA LYS A 511 28.78 11.32 13.60
C LYS A 511 28.19 11.24 12.17
N LYS A 512 28.97 11.61 11.16
CA LYS A 512 28.64 11.50 9.73
C LYS A 512 29.87 11.04 8.95
N LEU A 513 29.66 10.50 7.74
CA LEU A 513 30.75 10.17 6.83
C LEU A 513 31.48 11.44 6.35
N PRO A 514 32.82 11.42 6.20
CA PRO A 514 33.57 12.55 5.65
C PRO A 514 33.37 12.66 4.14
N ASN A 515 33.16 13.88 3.62
CA ASN A 515 32.90 14.13 2.19
C ASN A 515 33.94 13.44 1.26
N TYR A 516 35.20 13.40 1.70
CA TYR A 516 36.30 12.63 1.11
C TYR A 516 37.23 12.11 2.22
N SER A 517 38.02 11.09 1.92
CA SER A 517 39.25 10.77 2.65
C SER A 517 40.45 11.00 1.74
N MET A 518 41.52 11.59 2.26
CA MET A 518 42.79 11.65 1.53
C MET A 518 43.51 10.30 1.58
N VAL A 519 44.28 9.97 0.54
CA VAL A 519 45.21 8.84 0.52
C VAL A 519 46.54 9.31 1.09
N LEU A 520 46.83 8.97 2.34
CA LEU A 520 48.07 9.35 3.02
C LEU A 520 48.86 8.08 3.36
N LYS A 521 50.17 8.12 3.12
CA LYS A 521 51.12 7.10 3.58
C LYS A 521 51.03 6.99 5.09
N VAL A 522 51.05 5.77 5.65
CA VAL A 522 51.43 5.60 7.06
C VAL A 522 52.86 6.11 7.21
N SER A 523 53.06 7.27 7.84
CA SER A 523 54.38 7.86 8.06
C SER A 523 55.30 6.81 8.69
N GLN A 524 56.39 6.43 8.01
CA GLN A 524 57.36 5.48 8.55
C GLN A 524 58.55 6.25 9.09
N SER A 525 58.97 5.96 10.32
CA SER A 525 60.30 6.34 10.81
C SER A 525 61.36 5.65 9.96
N SER A 526 62.34 6.40 9.45
CA SER A 526 63.38 5.92 8.54
C SER A 526 64.76 5.88 9.22
N SER A 527 64.97 4.82 9.99
CA SER A 527 66.26 4.41 10.60
C SER A 527 66.08 2.94 11.03
N SER A 528 66.71 1.96 10.37
CA SER A 528 68.13 1.56 10.38
C SER A 528 68.47 0.58 11.52
N SER A 529 69.04 -0.56 11.13
CA SER A 529 69.97 -1.44 11.85
C SER A 529 70.02 -1.39 13.38
N GLY A 530 69.62 -2.49 14.04
CA GLY A 530 69.85 -2.72 15.47
C GLY A 530 69.57 -4.17 15.85
N SER A 531 70.53 -4.84 16.49
CA SER A 531 70.45 -6.26 16.86
C SER A 531 69.66 -6.52 18.14
N SER A 532 69.36 -7.79 18.35
CA SER A 532 68.76 -8.38 19.56
C SER A 532 69.34 -7.92 20.90
N SER A 533 68.45 -7.79 21.90
CA SER A 533 68.73 -8.26 23.27
C SER A 533 67.43 -8.60 24.01
N SER A 534 67.51 -9.51 24.97
CA SER A 534 66.45 -9.91 25.87
C SER A 534 66.49 -9.06 27.16
N GLY A 535 65.33 -8.80 27.77
CA GLY A 535 65.24 -8.09 29.05
C GLY A 535 63.97 -8.47 29.80
N SER A 536 64.12 -9.01 31.01
CA SER A 536 63.02 -9.48 31.86
C SER A 536 62.89 -8.62 33.12
N SER A 537 61.73 -8.01 33.33
CA SER A 537 61.23 -7.49 34.61
C SER A 537 59.75 -7.10 34.41
N SER A 538 58.74 -7.44 35.24
CA SER A 538 58.58 -7.74 36.68
C SER A 538 58.00 -6.55 37.47
N GLY A 539 56.93 -6.82 38.22
CA GLY A 539 56.20 -5.83 39.04
C GLY A 539 55.13 -5.03 38.27
N SER A 540 53.99 -4.68 38.86
CA SER A 540 53.42 -5.12 40.14
C SER A 540 51.90 -5.09 40.09
N SER A 541 51.27 -5.99 40.86
CA SER A 541 49.84 -5.92 41.18
C SER A 541 49.56 -4.83 42.21
N SER A 542 48.40 -4.18 42.09
CA SER A 542 47.81 -3.40 43.18
C SER A 542 46.32 -3.72 43.30
N SER A 543 46.02 -4.62 44.24
CA SER A 543 44.65 -4.90 44.67
C SER A 543 44.20 -3.86 45.68
N SER A 544 43.02 -3.28 45.50
CA SER A 544 42.26 -2.63 46.57
C SER A 544 40.81 -3.12 46.52
N SER A 545 40.23 -3.33 47.70
CA SER A 545 38.96 -4.03 47.89
C SER A 545 37.94 -3.16 48.63
N GLY A 546 36.65 -3.45 48.43
CA GLY A 546 35.57 -2.94 49.26
C GLY A 546 35.08 -1.52 48.93
N SER A 547 33.84 -1.41 48.44
CA SER A 547 32.72 -1.17 49.36
C SER A 547 31.38 -1.40 48.64
N SER A 548 30.33 -1.71 49.40
CA SER A 548 28.98 -1.88 48.87
C SER A 548 28.19 -0.57 49.00
N GLY A 549 27.69 -0.04 47.88
CA GLY A 549 26.95 1.22 47.83
C GLY A 549 25.85 1.21 46.77
N SER A 550 24.64 1.62 47.13
CA SER A 550 23.44 1.45 46.29
C SER A 550 23.48 2.31 45.01
N SER A 551 23.69 1.66 43.86
CA SER A 551 23.83 2.35 42.57
C SER A 551 22.48 2.60 41.87
N THR A 552 22.01 3.85 41.96
CA THR A 552 20.91 4.38 41.13
C THR A 552 21.38 4.65 39.69
N TYR A 553 21.70 3.58 38.97
CA TYR A 553 22.10 3.65 37.55
C TYR A 553 21.00 4.27 36.68
N VAL A 554 21.31 5.45 36.13
CA VAL A 554 20.58 6.13 35.07
C VAL A 554 21.61 6.58 34.02
N PRO A 555 21.40 6.37 32.70
CA PRO A 555 22.41 6.71 31.71
C PRO A 555 22.68 8.22 31.62
N SER A 556 23.89 8.65 32.00
CA SER A 556 24.39 10.01 31.76
C SER A 556 24.78 10.15 30.28
N ASN A 557 23.79 10.33 29.41
CA ASN A 557 24.01 10.61 28.00
C ASN A 557 24.55 12.04 27.81
N LYS A 558 25.50 12.24 26.88
CA LYS A 558 26.06 13.58 26.61
C LYS A 558 25.06 14.42 25.81
N VAL A 559 24.56 15.48 26.44
CA VAL A 559 23.68 16.48 25.83
C VAL A 559 24.46 17.32 24.81
N PRO A 560 23.90 17.61 23.61
CA PRO A 560 24.41 18.64 22.72
C PRO A 560 23.98 20.03 23.20
N SER A 561 24.89 21.00 23.18
CA SER A 561 24.61 22.39 23.55
C SER A 561 23.41 22.96 22.77
N GLY A 562 22.46 23.60 23.48
CA GLY A 562 21.22 24.14 22.93
C GLY A 562 20.02 23.18 22.95
N TYR A 563 20.18 21.97 23.51
CA TYR A 563 19.12 20.96 23.63
C TYR A 563 18.65 20.73 25.08
N GLU A 564 19.17 21.47 26.05
CA GLU A 564 18.89 21.36 27.49
C GLU A 564 17.39 21.56 27.77
N LYS A 565 16.74 22.49 27.06
CA LYS A 565 15.28 22.73 27.14
C LYS A 565 14.40 21.56 26.70
N TYR A 566 14.97 20.50 26.13
CA TYR A 566 14.28 19.26 25.78
C TYR A 566 14.57 18.12 26.77
N LEU A 567 15.14 18.43 27.95
CA LEU A 567 15.43 17.51 29.05
C LEU A 567 14.75 17.88 30.37
N VAL A 568 14.26 19.13 30.48
CA VAL A 568 13.49 19.63 31.64
C VAL A 568 12.26 18.76 31.92
N ASN A 569 11.74 18.81 33.14
CA ASN A 569 10.46 18.19 33.46
C ASN A 569 9.33 18.78 32.58
N ALA A 570 8.26 18.02 32.41
CA ALA A 570 7.03 18.49 31.79
C ALA A 570 5.82 17.87 32.51
N ASN A 571 4.71 18.58 32.52
CA ASN A 571 3.43 18.15 33.05
C ASN A 571 3.06 16.76 32.51
N ASN A 572 2.56 15.93 33.44
CA ASN A 572 2.23 14.52 33.26
C ASN A 572 3.37 13.60 32.78
N ALA A 573 4.59 14.11 32.49
CA ALA A 573 5.74 13.30 32.06
C ALA A 573 6.65 12.84 33.21
N TYR A 574 6.63 13.52 34.36
CA TYR A 574 7.30 13.12 35.62
C TYR A 574 8.78 12.70 35.46
N VAL A 575 9.55 13.52 34.75
CA VAL A 575 10.97 13.27 34.46
C VAL A 575 11.77 13.08 35.76
N ASN A 576 12.70 12.12 35.77
CA ASN A 576 13.54 11.77 36.93
C ASN A 576 12.80 11.26 38.18
N SER A 577 11.49 10.98 38.10
CA SER A 577 10.77 10.24 39.15
C SER A 577 11.33 8.82 39.35
N THR A 578 11.26 8.29 40.57
CA THR A 578 11.80 6.96 40.92
C THR A 578 11.22 5.85 40.03
N THR A 579 9.91 5.92 39.72
CA THR A 579 9.23 4.98 38.83
C THR A 579 9.84 4.98 37.42
N LEU A 580 10.05 6.16 36.83
CA LEU A 580 10.63 6.25 35.48
C LEU A 580 12.14 5.96 35.46
N LYS A 581 12.88 6.29 36.54
CA LYS A 581 14.28 5.86 36.69
C LYS A 581 14.40 4.34 36.70
N ASN A 582 13.53 3.64 37.43
CA ASN A 582 13.48 2.18 37.43
C ASN A 582 13.07 1.61 36.06
N ALA A 583 12.04 2.17 35.42
CA ALA A 583 11.62 1.76 34.08
C ALA A 583 12.72 1.97 33.02
N VAL A 584 13.45 3.09 33.07
CA VAL A 584 14.61 3.35 32.22
C VAL A 584 15.73 2.35 32.49
N LYS A 585 16.07 2.09 33.77
CA LYS A 585 17.08 1.10 34.16
C LYS A 585 16.74 -0.31 33.63
N SER A 586 15.47 -0.71 33.64
CA SER A 586 15.00 -1.94 33.00
C SER A 586 15.10 -1.88 31.47
N ALA A 587 14.59 -0.82 30.84
CA ALA A 587 14.56 -0.66 29.38
C ALA A 587 15.96 -0.62 28.73
N VAL A 588 16.95 -0.04 29.43
CA VAL A 588 18.33 0.11 28.93
C VAL A 588 19.30 -0.92 29.49
N SER A 589 18.82 -1.96 30.18
CA SER A 589 19.67 -2.99 30.77
C SER A 589 20.48 -3.73 29.70
N GLY A 590 21.81 -3.70 29.80
CA GLY A 590 22.74 -4.22 28.77
C GLY A 590 22.83 -3.36 27.49
N VAL A 591 22.11 -2.23 27.40
CA VAL A 591 22.03 -1.40 26.19
C VAL A 591 22.95 -0.19 26.30
N SER A 592 24.01 -0.16 25.49
CA SER A 592 24.98 0.94 25.44
C SER A 592 24.76 1.90 24.27
N GLY A 593 24.97 3.19 24.53
CA GLY A 593 24.91 4.28 23.54
C GLY A 593 23.51 4.85 23.33
N THR A 594 23.42 6.18 23.29
CA THR A 594 22.18 6.98 23.31
C THR A 594 21.13 6.53 22.30
N TYR A 595 21.52 6.15 21.08
CA TYR A 595 20.57 5.71 20.05
C TYR A 595 19.93 4.35 20.39
N ASN A 596 20.73 3.41 20.88
CA ASN A 596 20.22 2.10 21.28
C ASN A 596 19.35 2.24 22.52
N GLN A 597 19.71 3.13 23.45
CA GLN A 597 18.93 3.43 24.65
C GLN A 597 17.60 4.11 24.31
N ALA A 598 17.57 5.11 23.42
CA ALA A 598 16.34 5.72 22.93
C ALA A 598 15.43 4.70 22.22
N LYS A 599 16.01 3.82 21.40
CA LYS A 599 15.29 2.71 20.75
C LYS A 599 14.78 1.67 21.76
N ALA A 600 15.56 1.33 22.78
CA ALA A 600 15.16 0.36 23.79
C ALA A 600 14.07 0.91 24.72
N ILE A 601 14.11 2.21 25.05
CA ILE A 601 13.03 2.92 25.74
C ILE A 601 11.76 2.95 24.88
N PHE A 602 11.86 3.28 23.58
CA PHE A 602 10.74 3.21 22.66
C PHE A 602 10.11 1.81 22.58
N ASN A 603 10.94 0.79 22.38
CA ASN A 603 10.50 -0.61 22.36
C ASN A 603 9.83 -0.97 23.70
N TYR A 604 10.46 -0.64 24.84
CA TYR A 604 9.92 -0.93 26.17
C TYR A 604 8.53 -0.32 26.38
N VAL A 605 8.29 0.92 25.95
CA VAL A 605 6.95 1.53 26.02
C VAL A 605 5.98 0.82 25.07
N ASN A 606 6.36 0.66 23.79
CA ASN A 606 5.56 -0.05 22.77
C ASN A 606 5.16 -1.47 23.19
N ASP A 607 6.04 -2.18 23.88
CA ASP A 607 5.86 -3.57 24.32
C ASP A 607 5.15 -3.65 25.70
N LYS A 608 5.00 -2.52 26.41
CA LYS A 608 4.31 -2.41 27.71
C LYS A 608 2.95 -1.70 27.64
N THR A 609 2.64 -0.94 26.59
CA THR A 609 1.38 -0.18 26.50
C THR A 609 0.51 -0.60 25.31
N SER A 610 -0.73 -1.01 25.58
CA SER A 610 -1.78 -1.11 24.56
C SER A 610 -2.45 0.24 24.31
N TYR A 611 -3.03 0.44 23.12
CA TYR A 611 -3.83 1.64 22.84
C TYR A 611 -5.22 1.54 23.49
N SER A 612 -5.67 2.63 24.10
CA SER A 612 -7.05 2.80 24.59
C SER A 612 -7.58 4.18 24.19
N SER A 613 -8.88 4.27 23.91
CA SER A 613 -9.48 5.47 23.29
C SER A 613 -10.24 6.31 24.31
N TYR A 614 -9.74 7.52 24.57
CA TYR A 614 -10.36 8.57 25.38
C TYR A 614 -9.70 9.93 25.05
N SER A 615 -10.34 11.03 25.46
CA SER A 615 -9.86 12.40 25.22
C SER A 615 -8.78 12.83 26.22
N ASN A 616 -7.84 13.67 25.77
CA ASN A 616 -6.77 14.31 26.56
C ASN A 616 -5.87 13.34 27.35
N THR A 617 -5.01 13.84 28.24
CA THR A 617 -4.35 12.99 29.25
C THR A 617 -5.37 12.51 30.29
N ARG A 618 -5.22 11.26 30.76
CA ARG A 618 -6.00 10.74 31.91
C ARG A 618 -5.12 10.07 32.96
N TYR A 619 -3.93 9.61 32.57
CA TYR A 619 -3.04 8.79 33.41
C TYR A 619 -1.61 9.34 33.52
N GLY A 620 -1.16 10.15 32.55
CA GLY A 620 0.23 10.60 32.44
C GLY A 620 1.22 9.43 32.38
N ALA A 621 2.52 9.72 32.45
CA ALA A 621 3.56 8.70 32.33
C ALA A 621 3.46 7.60 33.40
N ILE A 622 3.32 7.97 34.67
CA ILE A 622 3.40 7.03 35.79
C ILE A 622 2.22 6.05 35.81
N GLN A 623 0.98 6.52 35.62
CA GLN A 623 -0.17 5.62 35.68
C GLN A 623 -0.38 4.86 34.36
N THR A 624 0.02 5.41 33.20
CA THR A 624 0.08 4.65 31.92
C THR A 624 1.04 3.46 32.03
N LEU A 625 2.21 3.66 32.62
CA LEU A 625 3.20 2.59 32.84
C LEU A 625 2.70 1.50 33.80
N LYS A 626 1.94 1.87 34.84
CA LYS A 626 1.31 0.91 35.76
C LYS A 626 0.14 0.15 35.12
N ASN A 627 -0.71 0.86 34.37
CA ASN A 627 -1.91 0.31 33.75
C ASN A 627 -1.61 -0.59 32.54
N GLY A 628 -0.49 -0.38 31.86
CA GLY A 628 -0.16 -1.10 30.62
C GLY A 628 -1.01 -0.68 29.41
N TYR A 629 -1.68 0.47 29.48
CA TYR A 629 -2.42 1.04 28.36
C TYR A 629 -2.55 2.57 28.46
N GLY A 630 -2.78 3.22 27.32
CA GLY A 630 -3.10 4.65 27.23
C GLY A 630 -3.41 5.09 25.79
N ASN A 631 -3.91 6.32 25.63
CA ASN A 631 -4.11 6.96 24.33
C ASN A 631 -2.80 7.57 23.79
N CYS A 632 -2.85 8.31 22.68
CA CYS A 632 -1.68 8.92 22.06
C CYS A 632 -0.99 9.98 22.92
N VAL A 633 -1.75 10.72 23.75
CA VAL A 633 -1.25 11.74 24.67
C VAL A 633 -0.50 11.06 25.82
N ASP A 634 -1.17 10.15 26.52
CA ASP A 634 -0.64 9.44 27.70
C ASP A 634 0.58 8.55 27.38
N GLN A 635 0.58 7.84 26.25
CA GLN A 635 1.76 7.11 25.79
C GLN A 635 2.92 8.07 25.43
N SER A 636 2.63 9.25 24.89
CA SER A 636 3.64 10.26 24.59
C SER A 636 4.25 10.86 25.85
N HIS A 637 3.46 11.10 26.91
CA HIS A 637 3.99 11.49 28.22
C HIS A 637 4.95 10.42 28.78
N LEU A 638 4.58 9.14 28.70
CA LEU A 638 5.44 8.03 29.15
C LEU A 638 6.75 7.96 28.36
N LEU A 639 6.66 7.94 27.03
CA LEU A 639 7.84 7.87 26.16
C LEU A 639 8.77 9.06 26.36
N LEU A 640 8.25 10.29 26.38
CA LEU A 640 9.04 11.50 26.61
C LEU A 640 9.63 11.55 28.02
N GLY A 641 8.86 11.16 29.04
CA GLY A 641 9.31 11.09 30.43
C GLY A 641 10.50 10.14 30.61
N MET A 642 10.43 8.94 30.02
CA MET A 642 11.53 7.97 30.05
C MET A 642 12.75 8.43 29.25
N LEU A 643 12.56 9.01 28.05
CA LEU A 643 13.66 9.52 27.23
C LEU A 643 14.43 10.65 27.93
N ARG A 644 13.72 11.64 28.49
CA ARG A 644 14.33 12.73 29.26
C ARG A 644 15.01 12.22 30.54
N THR A 645 14.42 11.25 31.23
CA THR A 645 15.03 10.59 32.40
C THR A 645 16.33 9.88 32.05
N ALA A 646 16.45 9.31 30.83
CA ALA A 646 17.70 8.76 30.31
C ALA A 646 18.69 9.82 29.76
N ASN A 647 18.47 11.10 30.08
CA ASN A 647 19.20 12.27 29.57
C ASN A 647 19.21 12.38 28.03
N ILE A 648 18.14 11.93 27.36
CA ILE A 648 17.97 11.97 25.90
C ILE A 648 16.98 13.07 25.52
N PRO A 649 17.39 14.11 24.74
CA PRO A 649 16.50 15.20 24.39
C PRO A 649 15.24 14.73 23.64
N ALA A 650 14.07 15.13 24.12
CA ALA A 650 12.77 14.73 23.55
C ALA A 650 11.75 15.88 23.58
N ARG A 651 10.86 15.91 22.59
CA ARG A 651 9.79 16.92 22.44
C ARG A 651 8.51 16.29 21.93
N TYR A 652 7.38 16.89 22.27
CA TYR A 652 6.09 16.51 21.71
C TYR A 652 5.95 17.04 20.28
N CYS A 653 5.21 16.29 19.47
CA CYS A 653 4.72 16.69 18.16
C CYS A 653 3.20 16.49 18.11
N HIS A 654 2.50 17.43 17.48
CA HIS A 654 1.05 17.35 17.24
C HIS A 654 0.72 17.78 15.81
N ALA A 655 -0.17 17.03 15.15
CA ALA A 655 -0.71 17.33 13.83
C ALA A 655 -2.03 16.60 13.59
N LYS A 656 -2.74 16.98 12.51
CA LYS A 656 -3.84 16.17 11.96
C LYS A 656 -3.27 15.00 11.16
N CYS A 657 -3.57 13.77 11.57
CA CYS A 657 -2.98 12.55 11.02
C CYS A 657 -4.02 11.63 10.39
N TYR A 658 -3.61 10.95 9.32
CA TYR A 658 -4.42 10.10 8.45
C TYR A 658 -3.93 8.67 8.62
N PHE A 659 -4.71 7.85 9.33
CA PHE A 659 -4.35 6.47 9.66
C PHE A 659 -4.74 5.51 8.52
N ARG A 660 -4.01 4.39 8.40
CA ARG A 660 -4.32 3.31 7.43
C ARG A 660 -5.69 2.66 7.63
N SER A 661 -6.32 2.86 8.77
CA SER A 661 -7.71 2.46 9.06
C SER A 661 -8.76 3.38 8.41
N GLY A 662 -8.36 4.53 7.86
CA GLY A 662 -9.26 5.58 7.40
C GLY A 662 -9.61 6.63 8.47
N LEU A 663 -9.19 6.44 9.72
CA LEU A 663 -9.36 7.44 10.78
C LEU A 663 -8.53 8.69 10.47
N VAL A 664 -9.15 9.86 10.63
CA VAL A 664 -8.48 11.17 10.50
C VAL A 664 -8.75 11.99 11.76
N VAL A 665 -7.70 12.25 12.55
CA VAL A 665 -7.83 12.83 13.89
C VAL A 665 -6.58 13.65 14.25
N GLY A 666 -6.68 14.53 15.25
CA GLY A 666 -5.50 15.12 15.90
C GLY A 666 -4.72 14.03 16.63
N HIS A 667 -3.40 13.96 16.42
CA HIS A 667 -2.55 12.91 16.97
C HIS A 667 -1.27 13.47 17.57
N VAL A 668 -0.87 12.93 18.72
CA VAL A 668 0.32 13.31 19.48
C VAL A 668 1.33 12.19 19.45
N TRP A 669 2.60 12.54 19.22
CA TRP A 669 3.74 11.61 19.30
C TRP A 669 5.00 12.32 19.81
N VAL A 670 6.11 11.61 19.94
CA VAL A 670 7.40 12.15 20.43
C VAL A 670 8.42 12.23 19.31
N GLU A 671 9.13 13.34 19.19
CA GLU A 671 10.42 13.41 18.48
C GLU A 671 11.56 13.37 19.50
N THR A 672 12.58 12.55 19.26
CA THR A 672 13.80 12.51 20.10
C THR A 672 15.07 12.78 19.31
N TYR A 673 15.99 13.58 19.85
CA TYR A 673 17.23 13.97 19.19
C TYR A 673 18.39 13.08 19.61
N VAL A 674 18.94 12.34 18.64
CA VAL A 674 20.08 11.46 18.88
C VAL A 674 21.04 11.50 17.70
N ASN A 675 22.36 11.40 17.96
CA ASN A 675 23.41 11.34 16.94
C ASN A 675 23.34 12.44 15.85
N GLY A 676 22.81 13.63 16.19
CA GLY A 676 22.69 14.75 15.27
C GLY A 676 21.33 14.92 14.57
N LYS A 677 20.34 14.03 14.83
CA LYS A 677 19.04 14.03 14.13
C LYS A 677 17.86 13.80 15.07
N TRP A 678 16.71 14.43 14.76
CA TRP A 678 15.41 14.11 15.35
C TRP A 678 14.78 12.86 14.70
N TYR A 679 14.30 11.93 15.53
CA TYR A 679 13.60 10.70 15.15
C TYR A 679 12.17 10.73 15.67
N SER A 680 11.18 10.61 14.77
CA SER A 680 9.76 10.50 15.13
C SER A 680 9.47 9.11 15.69
N CYS A 681 8.88 9.07 16.87
CA CYS A 681 8.61 7.87 17.65
C CYS A 681 7.15 7.88 18.13
N ASP A 682 6.39 6.87 17.73
CA ASP A 682 5.00 6.68 18.10
C ASP A 682 4.73 5.22 18.43
N THR A 683 4.34 4.97 19.68
CA THR A 683 4.12 3.65 20.30
C THR A 683 2.68 3.17 20.15
N THR A 684 1.75 3.98 19.61
CA THR A 684 0.32 3.61 19.53
C THR A 684 0.02 2.49 18.52
N SER A 685 1.04 1.89 17.90
CA SER A 685 0.90 0.71 17.06
C SER A 685 2.19 -0.09 17.00
N ASN A 686 2.10 -1.39 17.29
CA ASN A 686 3.17 -2.38 17.11
C ASN A 686 3.68 -2.56 15.65
N GLN A 687 3.09 -1.86 14.67
CA GLN A 687 3.63 -1.78 13.31
C GLN A 687 4.72 -0.70 13.17
N ASN A 688 4.75 0.28 14.08
CA ASN A 688 5.76 1.32 14.12
C ASN A 688 7.07 0.79 14.70
N THR A 689 8.17 1.44 14.34
CA THR A 689 9.50 1.16 14.89
C THR A 689 10.24 2.48 15.15
N PHE A 690 11.26 2.46 16.01
CA PHE A 690 12.00 3.67 16.39
C PHE A 690 12.47 4.47 15.17
N GLY A 691 11.98 5.71 15.02
CA GLY A 691 12.31 6.58 13.90
C GLY A 691 11.59 6.29 12.58
N ASN A 692 10.66 5.32 12.54
CA ASN A 692 9.92 4.89 11.36
C ASN A 692 8.46 4.55 11.71
N ILE A 693 7.60 5.55 11.56
CA ILE A 693 6.15 5.47 11.72
C ILE A 693 5.54 5.00 10.40
N VAL A 694 4.60 4.06 10.46
CA VAL A 694 3.96 3.47 9.26
C VAL A 694 2.44 3.49 9.32
N ASN A 695 1.82 3.49 10.50
CA ASN A 695 0.37 3.39 10.69
C ASN A 695 -0.41 4.64 10.24
N TRP A 696 0.22 5.81 10.14
CA TRP A 696 -0.36 7.06 9.63
C TRP A 696 0.64 7.95 8.89
N TYR A 697 0.15 9.04 8.29
CA TYR A 697 0.92 10.21 7.85
C TYR A 697 0.21 11.52 8.26
N SER A 698 0.96 12.58 8.54
CA SER A 698 0.41 13.90 8.93
C SER A 698 0.12 14.77 7.71
N SER A 699 -0.98 15.53 7.72
CA SER A 699 -1.21 16.61 6.75
C SER A 699 -0.81 17.97 7.32
N GLY A 700 -0.05 18.76 6.57
CA GLY A 700 0.29 20.14 6.95
C GLY A 700 1.33 20.24 8.07
N THR A 701 1.28 21.34 8.82
CA THR A 701 2.31 21.72 9.80
C THR A 701 2.32 20.79 11.02
N VAL A 702 3.51 20.27 11.35
CA VAL A 702 3.76 19.56 12.61
C VAL A 702 4.21 20.56 13.67
N TYR A 703 3.30 20.86 14.60
CA TYR A 703 3.58 21.69 15.77
C TYR A 703 4.43 20.91 16.77
N ARG A 704 5.32 21.61 17.49
CA ARG A 704 6.36 21.00 18.33
C ARG A 704 6.50 21.75 19.65
N TYR A 705 6.50 21.00 20.75
CA TYR A 705 6.45 21.58 22.08
C TYR A 705 7.41 20.90 23.06
N THR A 706 7.96 21.66 23.99
CA THR A 706 8.70 21.14 25.15
C THR A 706 7.77 20.52 26.20
N GLU A 707 6.49 20.86 26.17
CA GLU A 707 5.45 20.52 27.15
C GLU A 707 4.07 20.58 26.47
N LEU A 708 3.05 19.87 26.99
CA LEU A 708 1.67 20.00 26.53
C LEU A 708 0.85 20.78 27.57
N TYR A 709 -0.14 21.54 27.08
CA TYR A 709 -0.99 22.42 27.90
C TYR A 709 -2.30 21.74 28.36
N PHE A 710 -2.43 20.42 28.22
CA PHE A 710 -3.65 19.63 28.41
C PHE A 710 -3.34 18.15 28.69
#